data_AF-I2G1M7-F1
#
_entry.id   AF-I2G1M7-F1
#
_cell.length_a   1.000
_cell.length_b   1.000
_cell.length_c   1.000
_cell.angle_alpha   90.00
_cell.angle_beta   90.00
_cell.angle_gamma   90.00
#
_symmetry.space_group_name_H-M   'P 1'
#
loop_
_entity.id
_entity.type
_entity.pdbx_description
1 polymer ?
#
loop_
_entity_poly.entity_id
_entity_poly.type
_entity_poly.pdbx_seq_one_letter_code
_entity_poly.pdbx_strand_id
1 'polypeptide(L)'
;MPLPHPPKNARYAVSIITLEIPLDTPITQDSPTPYTYAEGGTTKPILTTDTVLVTIYYPSQLAKEHNHGQALDWLEAPKLRSIGGLLKYAGIPKYLAVPIILPAYSVVSQKLPVVVDAPLASEGLEGGFPVAVFSHGMGGTRTTYSAYCTSLAGSGIVVAAVEHRDGSSASTTIHHPLDKDNHTGGGGLLRWFTGRSNGVENKIYVRPTEVDGKPEPLDFRRAQVEFRRKEVLAALNILTDVSAGKGSTLVNSCTRTTRNDAKTRDHRSTILAGFSDKLKMSDPWLIGHSFGGSTAIQTLRQSDCPFGQALVLDPWVEPVLITGANVVPVSKPLYTINSEDFTQWKSHMDDVTTICRESKASTGGKGWLLTLGAEGTEKSDAAAAAASARVRPPSRLVIVHDMFGTLFGLGACIEALVSLFPDQLKEAKGMPKIVPELVVMDWFHGTQRDFTYSSICGQYKSIAEVFKGTLPRVLLQAEILPKKGADANAKPLAQAGSFADGGAAEEALNDPFDAVVTETMMGALKQLRPRPGMVDALTRIYRDRDGKGRLPSGVDKVDVWAATNGSLQLGRSSFLRALGDTDGADIDSEAARSGRSAQDNAIGSGIGLFSCDEVGVAKPDPKVYAELLRRINAEPLDPNSAKKEYQGIWFVASHTWDTFAAKKAGFRTAWVTYEEHYSCPSVYGTPDVVGRNMKEVAEKILAFERDLASKSDGKALKGWTYSKGEQVQENKASQHVSFSDFPFLLPNMTKFAGSLSSQSILEVNSEIARRMVLDGKREESEGVFSALKGEKDGTIWRIWKEGKERPANLEEKNMGSDGNRLGRLVVHAL
;
A
#
# COMPACT_ATOMS: atom_id res chain seq x y z
N MET A 1 34.96 -4.01 -18.73
CA MET A 1 35.08 -2.56 -18.47
C MET A 1 35.10 -2.35 -16.96
N PRO A 2 35.72 -1.27 -16.44
CA PRO A 2 35.76 -1.03 -15.01
C PRO A 2 34.40 -0.54 -14.49
N LEU A 3 34.16 -0.75 -13.19
CA LEU A 3 33.04 -0.13 -12.48
C LEU A 3 33.14 1.41 -12.54
N PRO A 4 32.01 2.14 -12.51
CA PRO A 4 32.02 3.59 -12.43
C PRO A 4 32.79 4.09 -11.20
N HIS A 5 33.61 5.12 -11.39
CA HIS A 5 34.21 5.86 -10.28
C HIS A 5 33.16 6.77 -9.62
N PRO A 6 33.40 7.23 -8.37
CA PRO A 6 32.63 8.32 -7.80
C PRO A 6 32.49 9.49 -8.79
N PRO A 7 31.35 10.20 -8.82
CA PRO A 7 31.17 11.38 -9.67
C PRO A 7 32.33 12.36 -9.52
N LYS A 8 32.75 13.02 -10.61
CA LYS A 8 33.89 13.96 -10.57
C LYS A 8 33.67 15.14 -9.61
N ASN A 9 32.41 15.47 -9.34
CA ASN A 9 31.96 16.50 -8.41
C ASN A 9 31.58 15.93 -7.03
N ALA A 10 31.94 14.69 -6.71
CA ALA A 10 31.70 14.11 -5.39
C ALA A 10 32.35 14.98 -4.30
N ARG A 11 31.62 15.21 -3.20
CA ARG A 11 32.08 16.04 -2.09
C ARG A 11 33.22 15.39 -1.30
N TYR A 12 33.19 14.06 -1.20
CA TYR A 12 34.16 13.27 -0.45
C TYR A 12 34.77 12.17 -1.32
N ALA A 13 36.00 11.77 -0.98
CA ALA A 13 36.47 10.46 -1.39
C ALA A 13 35.63 9.38 -0.69
N VAL A 14 35.71 8.14 -1.17
CA VAL A 14 34.96 7.02 -0.59
C VAL A 14 35.91 5.95 -0.10
N SER A 15 35.59 5.43 1.08
CA SER A 15 36.26 4.29 1.67
C SER A 15 35.26 3.23 2.10
N ILE A 16 35.75 2.01 2.27
CA ILE A 16 34.95 0.87 2.72
C ILE A 16 35.61 0.13 3.89
N ILE A 17 34.76 -0.43 4.76
CA ILE A 17 35.13 -1.39 5.81
C ILE A 17 34.17 -2.57 5.73
N THR A 18 34.68 -3.80 5.83
CA THR A 18 33.85 -5.01 5.88
C THR A 18 33.95 -5.65 7.26
N LEU A 19 32.81 -5.94 7.88
CA LEU A 19 32.68 -6.53 9.22
C LEU A 19 31.74 -7.73 9.17
N GLU A 20 32.18 -8.86 9.74
CA GLU A 20 31.31 -10.01 10.04
C GLU A 20 31.21 -10.14 11.56
N ILE A 21 30.06 -9.78 12.10
CA ILE A 21 29.86 -9.62 13.54
C ILE A 21 28.99 -10.78 14.05
N PRO A 22 29.39 -11.47 15.14
CA PRO A 22 28.55 -12.46 15.79
C PRO A 22 27.26 -11.83 16.30
N LEU A 23 26.14 -12.54 16.13
CA LEU A 23 24.85 -12.15 16.65
C LEU A 23 24.71 -12.63 18.10
N ASP A 24 24.19 -11.79 18.99
CA ASP A 24 23.89 -12.18 20.38
C ASP A 24 22.94 -13.38 20.45
N THR A 25 21.99 -13.44 19.51
CA THR A 25 21.10 -14.57 19.30
C THR A 25 21.11 -14.93 17.82
N PRO A 26 21.41 -16.19 17.44
CA PRO A 26 21.36 -16.62 16.05
C PRO A 26 19.98 -16.35 15.44
N ILE A 27 19.96 -15.87 14.20
CA ILE A 27 18.72 -15.74 13.44
C ILE A 27 18.37 -17.13 12.92
N THR A 28 17.22 -17.64 13.33
CA THR A 28 16.64 -18.89 12.81
C THR A 28 15.24 -18.65 12.26
N GLN A 29 14.77 -19.57 11.41
CA GLN A 29 13.38 -19.61 10.98
C GLN A 29 12.46 -19.79 12.19
N ASP A 30 11.41 -18.98 12.25
CA ASP A 30 10.35 -19.08 13.26
C ASP A 30 9.30 -20.10 12.82
N SER A 31 9.67 -21.38 12.86
CA SER A 31 8.82 -22.50 12.44
C SER A 31 9.26 -23.80 13.14
N PRO A 32 8.31 -24.67 13.57
CA PRO A 32 8.64 -26.00 14.08
C PRO A 32 9.22 -26.93 13.00
N THR A 33 9.01 -26.61 11.72
CA THR A 33 9.54 -27.33 10.56
C THR A 33 10.43 -26.38 9.73
N PRO A 34 11.72 -26.25 10.07
CA PRO A 34 12.63 -25.37 9.34
C PRO A 34 12.87 -25.90 7.92
N TYR A 35 13.03 -24.99 6.96
CA TYR A 35 13.39 -25.34 5.60
C TYR A 35 14.81 -25.88 5.55
N THR A 36 14.96 -27.06 4.95
CA THR A 36 16.24 -27.75 4.78
C THR A 36 16.52 -28.05 3.31
N TYR A 37 17.77 -28.36 2.99
CA TYR A 37 18.17 -28.87 1.67
C TYR A 37 19.34 -29.84 1.80
N ALA A 38 19.47 -30.74 0.81
CA ALA A 38 20.60 -31.64 0.70
C ALA A 38 21.81 -30.98 0.00
N GLU A 39 22.94 -30.91 0.70
CA GLU A 39 24.22 -30.49 0.14
C GLU A 39 25.33 -31.45 0.55
N GLY A 40 26.06 -32.01 -0.42
CA GLY A 40 27.20 -32.90 -0.15
C GLY A 40 26.85 -34.17 0.65
N GLY A 41 25.62 -34.67 0.52
CA GLY A 41 25.14 -35.84 1.28
C GLY A 41 24.66 -35.53 2.70
N THR A 42 24.60 -34.25 3.08
CA THR A 42 24.10 -33.79 4.39
C THR A 42 22.88 -32.91 4.23
N THR A 43 21.87 -33.10 5.09
CA THR A 43 20.71 -32.21 5.19
C THR A 43 21.08 -31.01 6.07
N LYS A 44 20.91 -29.79 5.54
CA LYS A 44 21.25 -28.55 6.24
C LYS A 44 20.05 -27.60 6.33
N PRO A 45 19.88 -26.88 7.46
CA PRO A 45 18.92 -25.78 7.53
C PRO A 45 19.33 -24.62 6.61
N ILE A 46 18.36 -24.01 5.94
CA ILE A 46 18.60 -22.91 5.01
C ILE A 46 18.62 -21.57 5.74
N LEU A 47 17.51 -21.26 6.43
CA LEU A 47 17.25 -19.99 7.10
C LEU A 47 17.84 -20.00 8.51
N THR A 48 19.16 -20.01 8.59
CA THR A 48 19.90 -19.88 9.85
C THR A 48 21.23 -19.15 9.65
N THR A 49 21.58 -18.27 10.60
CA THR A 49 22.92 -17.69 10.72
C THR A 49 23.19 -17.20 12.15
N ASP A 50 24.45 -17.25 12.57
CA ASP A 50 24.97 -16.78 13.86
C ASP A 50 25.82 -15.50 13.72
N THR A 51 25.92 -14.95 12.52
CA THR A 51 26.67 -13.71 12.22
C THR A 51 25.90 -12.84 11.24
N VAL A 52 26.23 -11.55 11.18
CA VAL A 52 25.80 -10.63 10.13
C VAL A 52 27.02 -10.07 9.41
N LEU A 53 27.00 -10.06 8.08
CA LEU A 53 28.07 -9.51 7.24
C LEU A 53 27.60 -8.21 6.57
N VAL A 54 28.37 -7.15 6.79
CA VAL A 54 28.15 -5.84 6.16
C VAL A 54 29.42 -5.31 5.52
N THR A 55 29.27 -4.59 4.42
CA THR A 55 30.27 -3.64 3.92
C THR A 55 29.74 -2.23 4.11
N ILE A 56 30.42 -1.44 4.92
CA ILE A 56 30.10 -0.04 5.20
C ILE A 56 30.85 0.82 4.18
N TYR A 57 30.12 1.55 3.34
CA TYR A 57 30.61 2.57 2.42
C TYR A 57 30.47 3.92 3.10
N TYR A 58 31.53 4.71 3.18
CA TYR A 58 31.50 5.97 3.93
C TYR A 58 32.37 7.07 3.31
N PRO A 59 32.04 8.34 3.61
CA PRO A 59 32.84 9.49 3.19
C PRO A 59 34.23 9.46 3.82
N SER A 60 35.29 9.51 3.03
CA SER A 60 36.68 9.58 3.49
C SER A 60 37.33 10.90 3.08
N GLN A 61 38.45 11.23 3.71
CA GLN A 61 39.24 12.39 3.32
C GLN A 61 39.70 12.27 1.86
N LEU A 62 39.59 13.36 1.08
CA LEU A 62 40.12 13.44 -0.28
C LEU A 62 41.59 13.03 -0.27
N ALA A 63 41.91 11.88 -0.87
CA ALA A 63 43.29 11.46 -0.99
C ALA A 63 44.01 12.46 -1.88
N LYS A 64 45.12 13.04 -1.40
CA LYS A 64 46.18 13.49 -2.31
C LYS A 64 46.50 12.29 -3.19
N GLU A 65 46.44 12.49 -4.51
CA GLU A 65 46.79 11.49 -5.51
C GLU A 65 48.05 10.73 -5.03
N HIS A 66 48.00 9.39 -5.02
CA HIS A 66 49.10 8.44 -4.67
C HIS A 66 49.03 7.59 -3.39
N ASN A 67 47.88 7.39 -2.75
CA ASN A 67 47.77 6.25 -1.80
C ASN A 67 47.31 4.97 -2.52
N HIS A 68 48.26 4.09 -2.83
CA HIS A 68 48.04 2.70 -3.29
C HIS A 68 47.46 1.83 -2.15
N GLY A 69 46.27 2.16 -1.66
CA GLY A 69 45.54 1.34 -0.69
C GLY A 69 45.07 0.02 -1.31
N GLN A 70 44.85 -1.00 -0.47
CA GLN A 70 44.21 -2.23 -0.93
C GLN A 70 42.78 -1.92 -1.42
N ALA A 71 42.36 -2.55 -2.50
CA ALA A 71 40.99 -2.46 -3.04
C ALA A 71 40.28 -3.81 -2.88
N LEU A 72 39.01 -3.77 -2.50
CA LEU A 72 38.17 -4.95 -2.30
C LEU A 72 37.77 -5.56 -3.67
N ASP A 73 37.81 -6.89 -3.75
CA ASP A 73 37.31 -7.60 -4.93
C ASP A 73 35.78 -7.45 -5.03
N TRP A 74 35.28 -7.20 -6.24
CA TRP A 74 33.83 -7.14 -6.49
C TRP A 74 33.17 -8.51 -6.27
N LEU A 75 33.83 -9.57 -6.71
CA LEU A 75 33.38 -10.95 -6.51
C LEU A 75 34.08 -11.58 -5.30
N GLU A 76 33.29 -11.93 -4.30
CA GLU A 76 33.78 -12.53 -3.05
C GLU A 76 34.50 -13.87 -3.29
N ALA A 77 35.56 -14.13 -2.54
CA ALA A 77 36.22 -15.43 -2.51
C ALA A 77 35.43 -16.46 -1.68
N PRO A 78 35.38 -17.76 -2.05
CA PRO A 78 36.07 -18.37 -3.19
C PRO A 78 35.40 -18.07 -4.54
N LYS A 79 36.14 -17.47 -5.47
CA LYS A 79 35.59 -16.90 -6.72
C LYS A 79 34.82 -17.91 -7.59
N LEU A 80 35.32 -19.14 -7.68
CA LEU A 80 34.65 -20.21 -8.44
C LEU A 80 33.27 -20.56 -7.88
N ARG A 81 33.08 -20.47 -6.55
CA ARG A 81 31.77 -20.69 -5.92
C ARG A 81 30.83 -19.53 -6.20
N SER A 82 31.33 -18.30 -6.11
CA SER A 82 30.57 -17.10 -6.44
C SER A 82 30.07 -17.09 -7.89
N ILE A 83 30.93 -17.49 -8.83
CA ILE A 83 30.53 -17.74 -10.23
C ILE A 83 29.48 -18.85 -10.30
N GLY A 84 29.70 -19.98 -9.62
CA GLY A 84 28.76 -21.10 -9.59
C GLY A 84 27.38 -20.70 -9.09
N GLY A 85 27.33 -19.83 -8.07
CA GLY A 85 26.12 -19.22 -7.54
C GLY A 85 25.39 -18.31 -8.53
N LEU A 86 26.13 -17.43 -9.20
CA LEU A 86 25.58 -16.56 -10.25
C LEU A 86 25.02 -17.36 -11.44
N LEU A 87 25.74 -18.40 -11.88
CA LEU A 87 25.27 -19.30 -12.95
C LEU A 87 24.01 -20.06 -12.51
N LYS A 88 23.99 -20.53 -11.25
CA LYS A 88 22.84 -21.23 -10.68
C LYS A 88 21.60 -20.33 -10.62
N TYR A 89 21.76 -19.07 -10.23
CA TYR A 89 20.71 -18.07 -10.25
C TYR A 89 20.23 -17.77 -11.68
N ALA A 90 21.15 -17.61 -12.63
CA ALA A 90 20.84 -17.36 -14.04
C ALA A 90 20.20 -18.56 -14.77
N GLY A 91 20.05 -19.72 -14.11
CA GLY A 91 19.49 -20.94 -14.69
C GLY A 91 20.42 -21.65 -15.68
N ILE A 92 21.72 -21.36 -15.65
CA ILE A 92 22.70 -21.88 -16.60
C ILE A 92 23.32 -23.18 -16.07
N PRO A 93 23.23 -24.31 -16.80
CA PRO A 93 23.84 -25.58 -16.40
C PRO A 93 25.36 -25.50 -16.22
N LYS A 94 25.90 -26.18 -15.19
CA LYS A 94 27.33 -26.13 -14.83
C LYS A 94 28.28 -26.57 -15.97
N TYR A 95 27.86 -27.43 -16.88
CA TYR A 95 28.68 -27.86 -18.03
C TYR A 95 28.78 -26.80 -19.14
N LEU A 96 27.90 -25.79 -19.16
CA LEU A 96 28.01 -24.61 -20.02
C LEU A 96 28.82 -23.47 -19.35
N ALA A 97 29.36 -23.69 -18.15
CA ALA A 97 30.09 -22.68 -17.42
C ALA A 97 31.39 -22.25 -18.11
N VAL A 98 32.16 -23.19 -18.67
CA VAL A 98 33.49 -22.93 -19.27
C VAL A 98 33.44 -21.87 -20.40
N PRO A 99 32.56 -21.97 -21.41
CA PRO A 99 32.45 -20.95 -22.45
C PRO A 99 31.91 -19.59 -21.97
N ILE A 100 31.31 -19.51 -20.77
CA ILE A 100 30.79 -18.26 -20.17
C ILE A 100 31.83 -17.62 -19.22
N ILE A 101 32.59 -18.45 -18.50
CA ILE A 101 33.63 -18.02 -17.56
C ILE A 101 34.82 -17.38 -18.29
N LEU A 102 35.17 -17.89 -19.47
CA LEU A 102 36.28 -17.36 -20.28
C LEU A 102 36.06 -15.87 -20.68
N PRO A 103 34.91 -15.46 -21.25
CA PRO A 103 34.59 -14.04 -21.47
C PRO A 103 34.42 -13.22 -20.18
N ALA A 104 33.92 -13.84 -19.10
CA ALA A 104 33.68 -13.17 -17.81
C ALA A 104 34.95 -13.07 -16.92
N TYR A 105 36.12 -13.51 -17.39
CA TYR A 105 37.38 -13.47 -16.63
C TYR A 105 37.71 -12.07 -16.09
N SER A 106 37.38 -11.02 -16.86
CA SER A 106 37.54 -9.62 -16.44
C SER A 106 36.69 -9.25 -15.21
N VAL A 107 35.54 -9.89 -15.01
CA VAL A 107 34.68 -9.69 -13.83
C VAL A 107 35.28 -10.34 -12.59
N VAL A 108 35.97 -11.47 -12.76
CA VAL A 108 36.59 -12.24 -11.66
C VAL A 108 37.75 -11.47 -11.01
N SER A 109 38.47 -10.66 -11.79
CA SER A 109 39.55 -9.80 -11.30
C SER A 109 39.12 -8.37 -10.99
N GLN A 110 37.83 -8.03 -11.14
CA GLN A 110 37.35 -6.68 -10.90
C GLN A 110 37.43 -6.31 -9.43
N LYS A 111 37.92 -5.09 -9.18
CA LYS A 111 37.98 -4.46 -7.86
C LYS A 111 37.04 -3.26 -7.80
N LEU A 112 36.55 -2.96 -6.61
CA LEU A 112 35.81 -1.74 -6.34
C LEU A 112 36.76 -0.53 -6.50
N PRO A 113 36.32 0.56 -7.13
CA PRO A 113 37.14 1.75 -7.40
C PRO A 113 37.26 2.67 -6.18
N VAL A 114 37.43 2.09 -4.99
CA VAL A 114 37.51 2.80 -3.69
C VAL A 114 38.60 2.18 -2.82
N VAL A 115 39.10 2.96 -1.87
CA VAL A 115 40.13 2.52 -0.93
C VAL A 115 39.50 1.75 0.23
N VAL A 116 40.17 0.71 0.72
CA VAL A 116 39.78 -0.02 1.93
C VAL A 116 40.45 0.61 3.16
N ASP A 117 39.70 0.74 4.26
CA ASP A 117 40.23 1.15 5.56
C ASP A 117 40.96 2.52 5.56
N ALA A 118 40.40 3.53 4.87
CA ALA A 118 40.83 4.92 5.01
C ALA A 118 40.03 5.67 6.10
N PRO A 119 40.59 6.69 6.78
CA PRO A 119 39.86 7.44 7.81
C PRO A 119 38.58 8.13 7.29
N LEU A 120 37.57 8.24 8.17
CA LEU A 120 36.35 9.03 7.92
C LEU A 120 36.72 10.51 7.65
N ALA A 121 35.97 11.16 6.77
CA ALA A 121 36.16 12.59 6.49
C ALA A 121 36.10 13.44 7.78
N SER A 122 37.06 14.37 7.91
CA SER A 122 37.20 15.25 9.09
C SER A 122 36.21 16.41 9.08
N GLU A 123 35.89 16.93 7.91
CA GLU A 123 34.84 17.93 7.71
C GLU A 123 33.50 17.22 7.55
N GLY A 124 32.72 17.19 8.62
CA GLY A 124 31.39 16.57 8.63
C GLY A 124 30.30 17.48 8.06
N LEU A 125 29.10 16.91 7.93
CA LEU A 125 27.86 17.68 7.76
C LEU A 125 27.41 18.22 9.14
N GLU A 126 26.71 19.36 9.15
CA GLU A 126 26.04 19.83 10.37
C GLU A 126 25.06 18.75 10.88
N GLY A 127 25.26 18.27 12.11
CA GLY A 127 24.45 17.20 12.70
C GLY A 127 24.89 15.76 12.37
N GLY A 128 26.07 15.56 11.78
CA GLY A 128 26.65 14.24 11.50
C GLY A 128 26.25 13.65 10.14
N PHE A 129 26.90 12.56 9.75
CA PHE A 129 26.64 11.85 8.49
C PHE A 129 25.35 11.03 8.61
N PRO A 130 24.35 11.25 7.72
CA PRO A 130 23.18 10.38 7.64
C PRO A 130 23.54 8.94 7.33
N VAL A 131 22.74 8.01 7.85
CA VAL A 131 22.98 6.58 7.70
C VAL A 131 21.88 5.89 6.88
N ALA A 132 22.29 4.91 6.09
CA ALA A 132 21.39 4.01 5.37
C ALA A 132 21.84 2.56 5.50
N VAL A 133 20.89 1.63 5.59
CA VAL A 133 21.14 0.19 5.39
C VAL A 133 20.67 -0.18 3.98
N PHE A 134 21.50 -0.90 3.23
CA PHE A 134 21.20 -1.31 1.87
C PHE A 134 20.98 -2.83 1.77
N SER A 135 19.86 -3.23 1.17
CA SER A 135 19.43 -4.61 0.99
C SER A 135 19.39 -5.00 -0.50
N HIS A 136 20.18 -6.00 -0.90
CA HIS A 136 20.37 -6.35 -2.31
C HIS A 136 19.20 -7.12 -2.95
N GLY A 137 19.10 -7.14 -4.28
CA GLY A 137 18.19 -8.06 -4.98
C GLY A 137 18.59 -9.53 -4.87
N MET A 138 17.71 -10.44 -5.27
CA MET A 138 18.03 -11.87 -5.34
C MET A 138 19.20 -12.13 -6.29
N GLY A 139 20.11 -13.03 -5.93
CA GLY A 139 21.36 -13.27 -6.64
C GLY A 139 22.42 -12.19 -6.42
N GLY A 140 22.10 -11.10 -5.72
CA GLY A 140 23.05 -10.06 -5.34
C GLY A 140 23.87 -10.39 -4.10
N THR A 141 24.82 -9.51 -3.78
CA THR A 141 25.71 -9.52 -2.61
C THR A 141 25.90 -8.09 -2.11
N ARG A 142 26.63 -7.89 -0.99
CA ARG A 142 27.00 -6.55 -0.46
C ARG A 142 27.84 -5.69 -1.42
N THR A 143 28.41 -6.28 -2.47
CA THR A 143 29.23 -5.61 -3.49
C THR A 143 28.53 -5.45 -4.83
N THR A 144 27.33 -6.01 -5.03
CA THR A 144 26.62 -5.99 -6.33
C THR A 144 26.04 -4.61 -6.68
N TYR A 145 26.01 -3.68 -5.72
CA TYR A 145 25.47 -2.31 -5.86
C TYR A 145 26.54 -1.28 -5.49
N SER A 146 27.81 -1.63 -5.67
CA SER A 146 28.93 -0.83 -5.18
C SER A 146 28.99 0.55 -5.84
N ALA A 147 28.61 0.68 -7.11
CA ALA A 147 28.57 1.99 -7.78
C ALA A 147 27.54 2.92 -7.12
N TYR A 148 26.35 2.41 -6.80
CA TYR A 148 25.29 3.16 -6.13
C TYR A 148 25.66 3.53 -4.69
N CYS A 149 26.11 2.56 -3.89
CA CYS A 149 26.57 2.82 -2.51
C CYS A 149 27.74 3.80 -2.45
N THR A 150 28.67 3.72 -3.41
CA THR A 150 29.80 4.65 -3.53
C THR A 150 29.34 6.05 -3.88
N SER A 151 28.37 6.21 -4.78
CA SER A 151 27.80 7.51 -5.14
C SER A 151 27.14 8.21 -3.93
N LEU A 152 26.38 7.45 -3.14
CA LEU A 152 25.78 7.95 -1.89
C LEU A 152 26.84 8.34 -0.85
N ALA A 153 27.87 7.50 -0.68
CA ALA A 153 28.99 7.78 0.22
C ALA A 153 29.80 9.01 -0.20
N GLY A 154 30.07 9.17 -1.50
CA GLY A 154 30.78 10.34 -2.03
C GLY A 154 30.01 11.65 -1.83
N SER A 155 28.69 11.56 -1.63
CA SER A 155 27.84 12.71 -1.31
C SER A 155 27.80 13.06 0.18
N GLY A 156 28.13 12.11 1.06
CA GLY A 156 28.08 12.32 2.52
C GLY A 156 27.17 11.36 3.30
N ILE A 157 26.75 10.23 2.72
CA ILE A 157 25.86 9.26 3.38
C ILE A 157 26.66 8.00 3.76
N VAL A 158 26.57 7.54 5.01
CA VAL A 158 27.17 6.27 5.43
C VAL A 158 26.20 5.12 5.11
N VAL A 159 26.62 4.17 4.28
CA VAL A 159 25.76 3.08 3.78
C VAL A 159 26.29 1.72 4.24
N ALA A 160 25.53 0.98 5.04
CA ALA A 160 25.82 -0.41 5.39
C ALA A 160 25.11 -1.38 4.42
N ALA A 161 25.84 -1.93 3.46
CA ALA A 161 25.30 -2.94 2.54
C ALA A 161 25.39 -4.34 3.17
N VAL A 162 24.24 -4.98 3.35
CA VAL A 162 24.12 -6.31 3.96
C VAL A 162 24.38 -7.40 2.93
N GLU A 163 25.05 -8.48 3.30
CA GLU A 163 25.08 -9.71 2.51
C GLU A 163 24.20 -10.78 3.18
N HIS A 164 23.06 -11.07 2.57
CA HIS A 164 22.05 -11.95 3.17
C HIS A 164 22.46 -13.43 3.17
N ARG A 165 22.17 -14.12 4.28
CA ARG A 165 22.50 -15.54 4.56
C ARG A 165 21.34 -16.51 4.35
N ASP A 166 20.21 -15.99 3.86
CA ASP A 166 18.92 -16.66 3.65
C ASP A 166 18.88 -17.61 2.44
N GLY A 167 20.01 -17.77 1.72
CA GLY A 167 20.07 -18.53 0.47
C GLY A 167 19.56 -17.76 -0.76
N SER A 168 19.29 -16.45 -0.66
CA SER A 168 18.95 -15.60 -1.81
C SER A 168 20.18 -14.98 -2.49
N SER A 169 21.30 -14.83 -1.76
CA SER A 169 22.58 -14.36 -2.32
C SER A 169 23.13 -15.35 -3.34
N ALA A 170 23.83 -14.86 -4.37
CA ALA A 170 24.53 -15.75 -5.31
C ALA A 170 25.52 -16.65 -4.56
N SER A 171 26.31 -16.06 -3.67
CA SER A 171 27.24 -16.77 -2.80
C SER A 171 27.53 -15.95 -1.57
N THR A 172 27.76 -16.66 -0.48
CA THR A 172 28.18 -16.08 0.78
C THR A 172 29.03 -17.07 1.57
N THR A 173 29.97 -16.53 2.35
CA THR A 173 30.83 -17.29 3.25
C THR A 173 30.58 -16.81 4.67
N ILE A 174 30.24 -17.75 5.56
CA ILE A 174 29.94 -17.53 6.97
C ILE A 174 31.13 -18.02 7.79
N HIS A 175 31.70 -17.16 8.62
CA HIS A 175 32.75 -17.50 9.57
C HIS A 175 32.14 -17.58 10.95
N HIS A 176 31.84 -18.80 11.39
CA HIS A 176 31.21 -19.06 12.68
C HIS A 176 32.17 -18.68 13.83
N PRO A 177 31.65 -18.14 14.94
CA PRO A 177 32.44 -17.93 16.15
C PRO A 177 33.07 -19.25 16.63
N LEU A 178 34.31 -19.20 17.07
CA LEU A 178 34.98 -20.36 17.68
C LEU A 178 34.48 -20.52 19.12
N ASP A 179 33.97 -21.71 19.49
CA ASP A 179 33.62 -22.04 20.87
C ASP A 179 34.85 -21.88 21.78
N LYS A 180 34.80 -20.95 22.73
CA LYS A 180 35.87 -20.75 23.73
C LYS A 180 35.92 -21.84 24.81
N ASP A 181 34.88 -22.67 24.91
CA ASP A 181 34.70 -23.63 26.03
C ASP A 181 35.04 -25.10 25.71
N ASN A 182 35.43 -25.43 24.48
CA ASN A 182 35.66 -26.84 24.09
C ASN A 182 37.16 -27.22 23.99
N HIS A 183 37.93 -26.90 25.03
CA HIS A 183 39.29 -27.40 25.23
C HIS A 183 39.35 -28.83 25.84
N THR A 184 38.24 -29.56 25.89
CA THR A 184 38.23 -30.96 26.33
C THR A 184 38.16 -31.93 25.15
N GLY A 185 39.33 -32.34 24.65
CA GLY A 185 39.66 -33.75 24.34
C GLY A 185 38.67 -34.66 23.58
N GLY A 186 37.85 -34.17 22.66
CA GLY A 186 36.94 -34.99 21.84
C GLY A 186 37.47 -35.23 20.42
N GLY A 187 37.84 -36.47 20.10
CA GLY A 187 38.61 -36.90 18.92
C GLY A 187 38.20 -36.35 17.54
N GLY A 188 39.22 -36.00 16.74
CA GLY A 188 39.13 -35.46 15.38
C GLY A 188 38.43 -36.33 14.33
N LEU A 189 37.98 -37.53 14.68
CA LEU A 189 37.25 -38.44 13.79
C LEU A 189 35.76 -38.05 13.66
N LEU A 190 35.09 -37.63 14.74
CA LEU A 190 33.67 -37.22 14.70
C LEU A 190 33.48 -35.88 13.96
N ARG A 191 34.50 -35.01 14.02
CA ARG A 191 34.53 -33.72 13.29
C ARG A 191 34.72 -33.91 11.77
N TRP A 192 35.39 -34.99 11.35
CA TRP A 192 35.52 -35.39 9.95
C TRP A 192 34.22 -35.98 9.39
N PHE A 193 33.50 -36.79 10.18
CA PHE A 193 32.22 -37.40 9.76
C PHE A 193 31.04 -36.40 9.65
N THR A 194 31.09 -35.25 10.32
CA THR A 194 30.01 -34.24 10.31
C THR A 194 30.20 -33.12 9.29
N GLY A 195 31.28 -33.14 8.49
CA GLY A 195 31.53 -32.14 7.44
C GLY A 195 31.81 -30.72 7.94
N ARG A 196 31.99 -30.50 9.26
CA ARG A 196 32.29 -29.20 9.87
C ARG A 196 33.77 -28.84 9.70
N SER A 197 34.15 -28.42 8.50
CA SER A 197 35.47 -27.84 8.21
C SER A 197 35.65 -26.46 8.87
N ASN A 198 36.69 -26.27 9.69
CA ASN A 198 37.28 -25.00 10.14
C ASN A 198 36.37 -23.84 10.62
N GLY A 199 35.10 -24.07 10.97
CA GLY A 199 34.19 -22.98 11.35
C GLY A 199 33.84 -22.05 10.20
N VAL A 200 34.06 -22.47 8.94
CA VAL A 200 33.71 -21.70 7.74
C VAL A 200 32.68 -22.48 6.94
N GLU A 201 31.49 -21.90 6.80
CA GLU A 201 30.43 -22.40 5.92
C GLU A 201 30.38 -21.54 4.66
N ASN A 202 30.07 -22.15 3.52
CA ASN A 202 29.79 -21.42 2.29
C ASN A 202 28.40 -21.79 1.84
N LYS A 203 27.54 -20.79 1.64
CA LYS A 203 26.19 -20.97 1.09
C LYS A 203 26.12 -20.32 -0.28
N ILE A 204 25.48 -20.98 -1.23
CA ILE A 204 25.16 -20.41 -2.54
C ILE A 204 23.65 -20.28 -2.68
N TYR A 205 23.21 -19.56 -3.72
CA TYR A 205 21.80 -19.42 -4.04
C TYR A 205 21.03 -20.75 -3.99
N VAL A 206 19.89 -20.77 -3.29
CA VAL A 206 19.02 -21.94 -3.14
C VAL A 206 17.71 -21.69 -3.90
N ARG A 207 17.34 -22.63 -4.78
CA ARG A 207 16.04 -22.60 -5.47
C ARG A 207 14.97 -23.24 -4.60
N PRO A 208 13.71 -22.79 -4.66
CA PRO A 208 12.59 -23.44 -3.98
C PRO A 208 12.48 -24.94 -4.29
N THR A 209 12.82 -25.35 -5.52
CA THR A 209 12.80 -26.75 -5.96
C THR A 209 13.86 -27.64 -5.32
N GLU A 210 14.87 -27.05 -4.66
CA GLU A 210 15.93 -27.75 -3.94
C GLU A 210 15.65 -27.86 -2.44
N VAL A 211 14.58 -27.21 -1.96
CA VAL A 211 14.17 -27.26 -0.57
C VAL A 211 13.44 -28.59 -0.32
N ASP A 212 13.79 -29.26 0.77
CA ASP A 212 13.14 -30.50 1.20
C ASP A 212 11.64 -30.25 1.42
N GLY A 213 10.81 -31.22 1.05
CA GLY A 213 9.36 -31.07 1.06
C GLY A 213 8.79 -30.21 -0.08
N LYS A 214 9.64 -29.58 -0.91
CA LYS A 214 9.25 -28.79 -2.10
C LYS A 214 8.10 -27.82 -1.79
N PRO A 215 8.30 -26.87 -0.85
CA PRO A 215 7.25 -25.93 -0.46
C PRO A 215 6.79 -25.08 -1.64
N GLU A 216 5.61 -24.48 -1.49
CA GLU A 216 5.14 -23.46 -2.43
C GLU A 216 6.20 -22.35 -2.54
N PRO A 217 6.62 -21.97 -3.77
CA PRO A 217 7.74 -21.07 -3.95
C PRO A 217 7.63 -19.77 -3.16
N LEU A 218 6.44 -19.14 -3.15
CA LEU A 218 6.24 -17.86 -2.46
C LEU A 218 6.24 -17.99 -0.93
N ASP A 219 5.91 -19.14 -0.35
CA ASP A 219 6.02 -19.34 1.10
C ASP A 219 7.47 -19.34 1.55
N PHE A 220 8.34 -20.02 0.79
CA PHE A 220 9.78 -19.96 1.02
C PHE A 220 10.33 -18.54 0.85
N ARG A 221 9.85 -17.80 -0.17
CA ARG A 221 10.27 -16.40 -0.38
C ARG A 221 9.81 -15.47 0.74
N ARG A 222 8.60 -15.65 1.29
CA ARG A 222 8.11 -14.89 2.46
C ARG A 222 8.99 -15.15 3.69
N ALA A 223 9.34 -16.41 3.93
CA ALA A 223 10.23 -16.77 5.04
C ALA A 223 11.64 -16.16 4.87
N GLN A 224 12.16 -16.11 3.64
CA GLN A 224 13.39 -15.39 3.30
C GLN A 224 13.27 -13.88 3.61
N VAL A 225 12.17 -13.22 3.22
CA VAL A 225 11.96 -11.78 3.52
C VAL A 225 12.02 -11.52 5.03
N GLU A 226 11.37 -12.35 5.84
CA GLU A 226 11.38 -12.20 7.30
C GLU A 226 12.77 -12.45 7.90
N PHE A 227 13.51 -13.42 7.38
CA PHE A 227 14.91 -13.63 7.76
C PHE A 227 15.77 -12.39 7.45
N ARG A 228 15.63 -11.85 6.23
CA ARG A 228 16.36 -10.66 5.78
C ARG A 228 16.01 -9.41 6.58
N ARG A 229 14.77 -9.28 7.06
CA ARG A 229 14.34 -8.22 7.97
C ARG A 229 15.21 -8.21 9.24
N LYS A 230 15.43 -9.38 9.85
CA LYS A 230 16.28 -9.51 11.04
C LYS A 230 17.74 -9.14 10.74
N GLU A 231 18.24 -9.49 9.56
CA GLU A 231 19.62 -9.12 9.14
C GLU A 231 19.79 -7.60 8.93
N VAL A 232 18.81 -6.90 8.34
CA VAL A 232 18.91 -5.44 8.17
C VAL A 232 18.84 -4.69 9.50
N LEU A 233 18.10 -5.23 10.48
CA LEU A 233 18.08 -4.70 11.85
C LEU A 233 19.43 -4.90 12.55
N ALA A 234 20.03 -6.09 12.42
CA ALA A 234 21.37 -6.36 12.94
C ALA A 234 22.43 -5.45 12.29
N ALA A 235 22.32 -5.18 10.98
CA ALA A 235 23.19 -4.24 10.29
C ALA A 235 23.05 -2.79 10.80
N LEU A 236 21.82 -2.35 11.12
CA LEU A 236 21.60 -1.04 11.75
C LEU A 236 22.24 -0.99 13.15
N ASN A 237 22.15 -2.07 13.94
CA ASN A 237 22.77 -2.15 15.26
C ASN A 237 24.30 -2.01 15.19
N ILE A 238 24.95 -2.53 14.14
CA ILE A 238 26.39 -2.28 13.93
C ILE A 238 26.68 -0.79 13.79
N LEU A 239 25.87 -0.05 13.01
CA LEU A 239 26.05 1.40 12.87
C LEU A 239 25.77 2.14 14.18
N THR A 240 24.78 1.70 14.96
CA THR A 240 24.50 2.21 16.31
C THR A 240 25.72 2.04 17.22
N ASP A 241 26.31 0.86 17.25
CA ASP A 241 27.49 0.57 18.08
C ASP A 241 28.74 1.31 17.62
N VAL A 242 28.94 1.46 16.31
CA VAL A 242 29.99 2.33 15.76
C VAL A 242 29.79 3.79 16.20
N SER A 243 28.57 4.31 16.11
CA SER A 243 28.23 5.66 16.56
C SER A 243 28.44 5.85 18.06
N ALA A 244 28.19 4.82 18.86
CA ALA A 244 28.35 4.81 20.32
C ALA A 244 29.81 4.58 20.78
N GLY A 245 30.79 4.63 19.87
CA GLY A 245 32.20 4.47 20.18
C GLY A 245 32.65 3.02 20.45
N LYS A 246 31.81 2.01 20.16
CA LYS A 246 32.12 0.59 20.38
C LYS A 246 32.86 -0.08 19.21
N GLY A 247 33.44 0.71 18.31
CA GLY A 247 34.14 0.22 17.12
C GLY A 247 35.23 -0.81 17.41
N SER A 248 36.02 -0.60 18.47
CA SER A 248 37.07 -1.56 18.87
C SER A 248 36.51 -2.91 19.29
N THR A 249 35.37 -2.92 20.01
CA THR A 249 34.68 -4.15 20.42
C THR A 249 34.22 -4.94 19.20
N LEU A 250 33.57 -4.26 18.24
CA LEU A 250 33.09 -4.88 16.99
C LEU A 250 34.23 -5.48 16.16
N VAL A 251 35.34 -4.76 16.04
CA VAL A 251 36.51 -5.22 15.27
C VAL A 251 37.17 -6.43 15.94
N ASN A 252 37.24 -6.43 17.27
CA ASN A 252 37.78 -7.56 18.05
C ASN A 252 36.86 -8.79 18.00
N SER A 253 35.55 -8.61 17.91
CA SER A 253 34.59 -9.71 17.73
C SER A 253 34.46 -10.20 16.30
N CYS A 254 35.05 -9.50 15.32
CA CYS A 254 34.92 -9.84 13.91
C CYS A 254 35.48 -11.24 13.61
N THR A 255 34.60 -12.13 13.14
CA THR A 255 34.93 -13.56 12.92
C THR A 255 35.77 -13.80 11.67
N ARG A 256 35.72 -12.86 10.71
CA ARG A 256 36.59 -12.87 9.53
C ARG A 256 38.03 -12.57 9.91
N THR A 257 38.95 -13.38 9.41
CA THR A 257 40.40 -13.19 9.56
C THR A 257 41.03 -12.79 8.23
N THR A 258 42.07 -11.96 8.32
CA THR A 258 42.87 -11.48 7.17
C THR A 258 44.36 -11.76 7.39
N ARG A 259 45.15 -11.65 6.32
CA ARG A 259 46.62 -11.68 6.44
C ARG A 259 47.07 -10.45 7.25
N ASN A 260 47.86 -10.65 8.30
CA ASN A 260 48.23 -9.63 9.31
C ASN A 260 47.05 -9.14 10.17
N ASP A 261 46.17 -10.06 10.55
CA ASP A 261 44.90 -9.81 11.23
C ASP A 261 44.97 -8.85 12.43
N ALA A 262 45.97 -8.98 13.30
CA ALA A 262 46.13 -8.09 14.46
C ALA A 262 46.34 -6.63 14.03
N LYS A 263 47.23 -6.38 13.06
CA LYS A 263 47.49 -5.04 12.53
C LYS A 263 46.25 -4.45 11.82
N THR A 264 45.54 -5.28 11.07
CA THR A 264 44.28 -4.88 10.41
C THR A 264 43.22 -4.51 11.44
N ARG A 265 43.08 -5.29 12.51
CA ARG A 265 42.15 -4.99 13.61
C ARG A 265 42.53 -3.70 14.33
N ASP A 266 43.78 -3.51 14.73
CA ASP A 266 44.22 -2.27 15.39
C ASP A 266 43.95 -1.02 14.52
N HIS A 267 44.24 -1.13 13.22
CA HIS A 267 43.96 -0.06 12.25
C HIS A 267 42.46 0.23 12.12
N ARG A 268 41.63 -0.80 11.98
CA ARG A 268 40.16 -0.63 11.89
C ARG A 268 39.55 -0.11 13.17
N SER A 269 40.04 -0.53 14.34
CA SER A 269 39.64 0.03 15.64
C SER A 269 39.91 1.53 15.70
N THR A 270 41.08 1.96 15.21
CA THR A 270 41.44 3.39 15.11
C THR A 270 40.50 4.15 14.16
N ILE A 271 40.18 3.56 13.00
CA ILE A 271 39.25 4.17 12.03
C ILE A 271 37.85 4.30 12.61
N LEU A 272 37.29 3.22 13.16
CA LEU A 272 35.92 3.22 13.69
C LEU A 272 35.78 4.09 14.94
N ALA A 273 36.84 4.28 15.74
CA ALA A 273 36.83 5.30 16.80
C ALA A 273 36.57 6.71 16.24
N GLY A 274 37.02 6.98 15.02
CA GLY A 274 36.78 8.25 14.31
C GLY A 274 35.31 8.51 13.93
N PHE A 275 34.41 7.52 14.06
CA PHE A 275 32.98 7.62 13.77
C PHE A 275 32.12 7.98 14.99
N SER A 276 32.68 7.90 16.21
CA SER A 276 31.96 8.17 17.45
C SER A 276 31.26 9.51 17.39
N ASP A 277 29.96 9.53 17.67
CA ASP A 277 29.08 10.71 17.67
C ASP A 277 29.02 11.48 16.34
N LYS A 278 29.48 10.89 15.23
CA LYS A 278 29.44 11.50 13.89
C LYS A 278 28.38 10.92 12.97
N LEU A 279 27.59 9.94 13.43
CA LEU A 279 26.51 9.34 12.66
C LEU A 279 25.15 9.87 13.13
N LYS A 280 24.31 10.29 12.18
CA LYS A 280 22.95 10.75 12.46
C LYS A 280 22.01 9.55 12.57
N MET A 281 21.95 8.96 13.76
CA MET A 281 21.17 7.76 14.05
C MET A 281 19.67 8.01 14.29
N SER A 282 19.23 9.27 14.40
CA SER A 282 17.85 9.63 14.72
C SER A 282 16.84 9.42 13.58
N ASP A 283 17.33 9.24 12.35
CA ASP A 283 16.49 9.17 11.15
C ASP A 283 17.11 8.24 10.07
N PRO A 284 17.32 6.94 10.38
CA PRO A 284 18.04 6.04 9.50
C PRO A 284 17.16 5.61 8.32
N TRP A 285 17.81 5.44 7.16
CA TRP A 285 17.16 5.02 5.91
C TRP A 285 17.32 3.52 5.67
N LEU A 286 16.27 2.89 5.13
CA LEU A 286 16.37 1.57 4.54
C LEU A 286 16.27 1.69 3.02
N ILE A 287 17.25 1.16 2.30
CA ILE A 287 17.27 1.16 0.84
C ILE A 287 17.26 -0.29 0.36
N GLY A 288 16.39 -0.62 -0.59
CA GLY A 288 16.23 -1.99 -1.07
C GLY A 288 15.98 -2.07 -2.55
N HIS A 289 16.68 -2.95 -3.26
CA HIS A 289 16.41 -3.24 -4.67
C HIS A 289 15.75 -4.61 -4.85
N SER A 290 14.75 -4.74 -5.73
CA SER A 290 14.16 -6.04 -6.08
C SER A 290 13.65 -6.77 -4.83
N PHE A 291 14.20 -7.94 -4.52
CA PHE A 291 13.87 -8.68 -3.31
C PHE A 291 14.23 -7.92 -2.02
N GLY A 292 15.26 -7.07 -2.05
CA GLY A 292 15.57 -6.14 -0.97
C GLY A 292 14.54 -5.02 -0.81
N GLY A 293 13.81 -4.68 -1.88
CA GLY A 293 12.63 -3.82 -1.80
C GLY A 293 11.50 -4.49 -1.00
N SER A 294 11.28 -5.80 -1.20
CA SER A 294 10.36 -6.61 -0.37
C SER A 294 10.79 -6.59 1.10
N THR A 295 12.09 -6.77 1.36
CA THR A 295 12.67 -6.68 2.72
C THR A 295 12.39 -5.31 3.34
N ALA A 296 12.60 -4.22 2.59
CA ALA A 296 12.32 -2.88 3.09
C ALA A 296 10.84 -2.68 3.43
N ILE A 297 9.94 -3.02 2.51
CA ILE A 297 8.49 -2.92 2.71
C ILE A 297 8.05 -3.71 3.95
N GLN A 298 8.50 -4.97 4.07
CA GLN A 298 8.14 -5.81 5.21
C GLN A 298 8.73 -5.30 6.53
N THR A 299 9.92 -4.70 6.51
CA THR A 299 10.52 -4.05 7.69
C THR A 299 9.66 -2.88 8.16
N LEU A 300 9.22 -2.01 7.24
CA LEU A 300 8.41 -0.83 7.54
C LEU A 300 6.98 -1.13 8.03
N ARG A 301 6.49 -2.36 7.85
CA ARG A 301 5.21 -2.80 8.40
C ARG A 301 5.26 -3.12 9.88
N GLN A 302 6.45 -3.32 10.46
CA GLN A 302 6.59 -3.61 11.88
C GLN A 302 6.46 -2.34 12.71
N SER A 303 5.71 -2.41 13.82
CA SER A 303 5.49 -1.28 14.71
C SER A 303 6.77 -0.81 15.42
N ASP A 304 7.73 -1.72 15.64
CA ASP A 304 9.04 -1.49 16.24
C ASP A 304 10.12 -1.11 15.21
N CYS A 305 9.74 -0.86 13.95
CA CYS A 305 10.69 -0.51 12.89
C CYS A 305 11.51 0.74 13.25
N PRO A 306 12.86 0.62 13.36
CA PRO A 306 13.72 1.75 13.71
C PRO A 306 14.01 2.69 12.54
N PHE A 307 13.69 2.27 11.31
CA PHE A 307 13.88 3.09 10.11
C PHE A 307 12.80 4.16 10.02
N GLY A 308 13.23 5.40 9.75
CA GLY A 308 12.31 6.52 9.56
C GLY A 308 11.52 6.41 8.26
N GLN A 309 12.15 5.84 7.23
CA GLN A 309 11.63 5.75 5.85
C GLN A 309 12.40 4.73 5.02
N ALA A 310 11.86 4.39 3.84
CA ALA A 310 12.56 3.59 2.85
C ALA A 310 12.50 4.13 1.43
N LEU A 311 13.60 3.91 0.70
CA LEU A 311 13.68 4.07 -0.76
C LEU A 311 13.80 2.68 -1.39
N VAL A 312 12.82 2.27 -2.18
CA VAL A 312 12.81 0.98 -2.86
C VAL A 312 12.98 1.15 -4.37
N LEU A 313 13.86 0.34 -4.94
CA LEU A 313 14.24 0.36 -6.35
C LEU A 313 13.70 -0.92 -7.01
N ASP A 314 12.79 -0.80 -7.98
CA ASP A 314 12.09 -1.93 -8.61
C ASP A 314 11.69 -3.03 -7.60
N PRO A 315 10.84 -2.76 -6.61
CA PRO A 315 10.54 -3.73 -5.56
C PRO A 315 9.80 -4.96 -6.11
N TRP A 316 10.29 -6.17 -5.89
CA TRP A 316 9.55 -7.39 -6.21
C TRP A 316 8.53 -7.69 -5.10
N VAL A 317 7.25 -7.44 -5.31
CA VAL A 317 6.25 -7.43 -4.21
C VAL A 317 5.45 -8.73 -4.05
N GLU A 318 5.55 -9.72 -4.93
CA GLU A 318 4.87 -11.01 -4.73
C GLU A 318 5.21 -11.72 -3.40
N PRO A 319 6.45 -11.64 -2.88
CA PRO A 319 6.79 -12.19 -1.57
C PRO A 319 6.22 -11.38 -0.38
N VAL A 320 5.46 -10.32 -0.65
CA VAL A 320 4.82 -9.47 0.36
C VAL A 320 3.31 -9.69 0.27
N LEU A 321 2.64 -9.86 1.40
CA LEU A 321 1.18 -9.98 1.42
C LEU A 321 0.52 -8.62 1.14
N ILE A 322 -0.32 -8.53 0.12
CA ILE A 322 -0.99 -7.27 -0.27
C ILE A 322 -2.35 -7.13 0.40
N THR A 323 -3.10 -8.23 0.52
CA THR A 323 -4.46 -8.25 1.08
C THR A 323 -4.62 -9.36 2.11
N GLY A 324 -5.58 -9.20 3.03
CA GLY A 324 -5.92 -10.20 4.06
C GLY A 324 -6.10 -9.59 5.44
N ALA A 325 -6.84 -10.28 6.32
CA ALA A 325 -7.18 -9.80 7.67
C ALA A 325 -5.94 -9.50 8.56
N ASN A 326 -4.79 -10.10 8.22
CA ASN A 326 -3.54 -9.96 8.97
C ASN A 326 -2.51 -9.07 8.28
N VAL A 327 -2.86 -8.38 7.18
CA VAL A 327 -1.93 -7.46 6.51
C VAL A 327 -1.93 -6.12 7.22
N VAL A 328 -0.78 -5.78 7.82
CA VAL A 328 -0.56 -4.46 8.43
C VAL A 328 -0.10 -3.47 7.35
N PRO A 329 -0.71 -2.28 7.27
CA PRO A 329 -0.27 -1.23 6.33
C PRO A 329 1.19 -0.83 6.57
N VAL A 330 1.85 -0.36 5.53
CA VAL A 330 3.20 0.22 5.65
C VAL A 330 3.12 1.49 6.51
N SER A 331 3.75 1.48 7.68
CA SER A 331 3.57 2.52 8.71
C SER A 331 4.50 3.74 8.58
N LYS A 332 5.47 3.68 7.66
CA LYS A 332 6.50 4.71 7.43
C LYS A 332 6.49 5.18 5.97
N PRO A 333 6.98 6.40 5.67
CA PRO A 333 7.05 6.88 4.30
C PRO A 333 7.85 5.95 3.39
N LEU A 334 7.24 5.59 2.27
CA LEU A 334 7.82 4.73 1.24
C LEU A 334 7.96 5.53 -0.06
N TYR A 335 9.17 5.50 -0.62
CA TYR A 335 9.51 6.12 -1.89
C TYR A 335 9.94 5.03 -2.86
N THR A 336 9.30 4.96 -4.02
CA THR A 336 9.49 3.85 -4.96
C THR A 336 9.97 4.39 -6.30
N ILE A 337 11.08 3.86 -6.81
CA ILE A 337 11.60 4.13 -8.15
C ILE A 337 11.55 2.84 -8.96
N ASN A 338 10.77 2.83 -10.02
CA ASN A 338 10.69 1.73 -10.97
C ASN A 338 11.46 2.03 -12.26
N SER A 339 11.97 0.98 -12.92
CA SER A 339 12.34 1.02 -14.33
C SER A 339 11.13 0.84 -15.23
N GLU A 340 11.21 1.36 -16.45
CA GLU A 340 10.13 1.34 -17.42
C GLU A 340 9.62 -0.08 -17.73
N ASP A 341 10.51 -1.08 -17.78
CA ASP A 341 10.16 -2.46 -18.09
C ASP A 341 9.50 -3.18 -16.92
N PHE A 342 9.86 -2.85 -15.70
CA PHE A 342 9.28 -3.46 -14.51
C PHE A 342 7.79 -3.10 -14.37
N THR A 343 7.39 -1.93 -14.89
CA THR A 343 5.97 -1.53 -14.99
C THR A 343 5.13 -2.32 -16.00
N GLN A 344 5.74 -3.15 -16.86
CA GLN A 344 5.00 -4.01 -17.81
C GLN A 344 4.21 -5.11 -17.10
N TRP A 345 4.67 -5.53 -15.93
CA TRP A 345 3.99 -6.53 -15.12
C TRP A 345 2.80 -5.90 -14.40
N LYS A 346 1.69 -5.76 -15.13
CA LYS A 346 0.51 -4.99 -14.69
C LYS A 346 0.02 -5.35 -13.29
N SER A 347 -0.21 -6.63 -13.01
CA SER A 347 -0.69 -7.07 -11.69
C SER A 347 0.28 -6.72 -10.57
N HIS A 348 1.59 -6.83 -10.82
CA HIS A 348 2.61 -6.44 -9.86
C HIS A 348 2.70 -4.92 -9.70
N MET A 349 2.55 -4.14 -10.78
CA MET A 349 2.46 -2.69 -10.69
C MET A 349 1.23 -2.24 -9.89
N ASP A 350 0.09 -2.94 -10.02
CA ASP A 350 -1.10 -2.72 -9.19
C ASP A 350 -0.80 -2.99 -7.71
N ASP A 351 -0.07 -4.06 -7.40
CA ASP A 351 0.35 -4.40 -6.04
C ASP A 351 1.33 -3.36 -5.47
N VAL A 352 2.33 -2.93 -6.25
CA VAL A 352 3.27 -1.85 -5.86
C VAL A 352 2.50 -0.56 -5.58
N THR A 353 1.57 -0.20 -6.47
CA THR A 353 0.74 1.00 -6.32
C THR A 353 -0.11 0.91 -5.05
N THR A 354 -0.70 -0.26 -4.77
CA THR A 354 -1.49 -0.51 -3.55
C THR A 354 -0.65 -0.29 -2.29
N ILE A 355 0.54 -0.90 -2.22
CA ILE A 355 1.47 -0.71 -1.08
C ILE A 355 1.87 0.77 -0.93
N CYS A 356 2.18 1.46 -2.03
CA CYS A 356 2.56 2.88 -1.99
C CYS A 356 1.40 3.76 -1.49
N ARG A 357 0.16 3.46 -1.88
CA ARG A 357 -1.04 4.15 -1.39
C ARG A 357 -1.28 3.91 0.10
N GLU A 358 -1.12 2.68 0.55
CA GLU A 358 -1.22 2.32 1.97
C GLU A 358 -0.21 3.11 2.81
N SER A 359 1.06 3.16 2.36
CA SER A 359 2.11 3.96 2.99
C SER A 359 1.72 5.45 3.01
N LYS A 360 1.32 6.00 1.87
CA LYS A 360 0.95 7.41 1.74
C LYS A 360 -0.23 7.78 2.64
N ALA A 361 -1.25 6.94 2.71
CA ALA A 361 -2.39 7.13 3.59
C ALA A 361 -1.99 7.07 5.07
N SER A 362 -1.17 6.08 5.45
CA SER A 362 -0.76 5.85 6.85
C SER A 362 0.20 6.92 7.38
N THR A 363 0.84 7.69 6.50
CA THR A 363 1.90 8.64 6.85
C THR A 363 1.50 10.10 6.66
N GLY A 364 0.20 10.38 6.49
CA GLY A 364 -0.33 11.73 6.32
C GLY A 364 -0.02 12.36 4.96
N GLY A 365 0.09 11.54 3.91
CA GLY A 365 0.30 12.00 2.53
C GLY A 365 1.73 11.90 2.01
N LYS A 366 2.67 11.37 2.81
CA LYS A 366 4.10 11.29 2.48
C LYS A 366 4.43 10.10 1.58
N GLY A 367 5.39 10.26 0.69
CA GLY A 367 5.80 9.18 -0.22
C GLY A 367 5.24 9.33 -1.64
N TRP A 368 5.93 8.69 -2.57
CA TRP A 368 5.65 8.77 -4.01
C TRP A 368 6.09 7.50 -4.74
N LEU A 369 5.50 7.28 -5.91
CA LEU A 369 5.82 6.22 -6.85
C LEU A 369 6.27 6.85 -8.16
N LEU A 370 7.46 6.49 -8.61
CA LEU A 370 8.14 7.06 -9.77
C LEU A 370 8.54 5.95 -10.73
N THR A 371 8.44 6.19 -12.04
CA THR A 371 9.05 5.35 -13.08
C THR A 371 10.07 6.16 -13.88
N LEU A 372 11.27 5.62 -14.04
CA LEU A 372 12.31 6.15 -14.93
C LEU A 372 12.08 5.62 -16.34
N GLY A 373 12.01 6.51 -17.33
CA GLY A 373 11.90 6.14 -18.75
C GLY A 373 12.60 7.13 -19.66
N ALA A 374 12.60 6.85 -20.96
CA ALA A 374 13.15 7.78 -21.96
C ALA A 374 12.05 8.46 -22.76
N GLU A 375 12.30 9.68 -23.20
CA GLU A 375 11.47 10.37 -24.20
C GLU A 375 11.66 9.74 -25.58
N GLY A 376 10.66 9.88 -26.46
CA GLY A 376 10.69 9.29 -27.81
C GLY A 376 10.49 7.78 -27.81
N THR A 377 10.21 7.16 -26.65
CA THR A 377 9.67 5.79 -26.59
C THR A 377 8.16 5.79 -26.74
N GLU A 378 7.47 6.91 -26.99
CA GLU A 378 6.01 6.93 -27.10
C GLU A 378 5.55 6.52 -28.51
N LYS A 379 4.42 5.82 -28.61
CA LYS A 379 3.77 5.58 -29.92
C LYS A 379 3.30 6.92 -30.47
N SER A 380 3.51 7.14 -31.78
CA SER A 380 3.00 8.33 -32.45
C SER A 380 1.48 8.43 -32.23
N ASP A 381 1.01 9.65 -31.96
CA ASP A 381 -0.35 9.94 -31.49
C ASP A 381 -1.49 9.53 -32.46
N ALA A 382 -1.19 8.86 -33.58
CA ALA A 382 -2.17 8.20 -34.43
C ALA A 382 -2.74 6.90 -33.80
N ALA A 383 -1.96 6.20 -32.95
CA ALA A 383 -2.40 4.96 -32.30
C ALA A 383 -2.99 5.18 -30.89
N ALA A 384 -2.55 6.21 -30.16
CA ALA A 384 -3.10 6.58 -28.85
C ALA A 384 -4.51 7.21 -28.95
N ALA A 385 -4.88 7.71 -30.12
CA ALA A 385 -6.22 8.22 -30.42
C ALA A 385 -7.34 7.17 -30.30
N ALA A 386 -7.00 5.87 -30.25
CA ALA A 386 -7.98 4.78 -30.10
C ALA A 386 -8.16 4.30 -28.64
N ALA A 387 -7.23 4.61 -27.72
CA ALA A 387 -7.33 4.25 -26.29
C ALA A 387 -7.66 5.47 -25.38
N SER A 388 -7.71 6.66 -25.97
CA SER A 388 -8.11 7.89 -25.29
C SER A 388 -9.58 7.80 -24.85
N ALA A 389 -9.79 7.61 -23.53
CA ALA A 389 -11.04 7.92 -22.85
C ALA A 389 -11.52 9.30 -23.29
N ARG A 390 -12.51 9.31 -24.17
CA ARG A 390 -13.31 10.49 -24.46
C ARG A 390 -14.13 10.69 -23.19
N VAL A 391 -14.04 11.86 -22.55
CA VAL A 391 -15.15 12.29 -21.69
C VAL A 391 -16.28 12.62 -22.67
N ARG A 392 -17.01 11.58 -23.07
CA ARG A 392 -18.35 11.71 -23.63
C ARG A 392 -19.30 11.93 -22.46
N PRO A 393 -20.48 12.52 -22.66
CA PRO A 393 -21.59 12.32 -21.74
C PRO A 393 -21.73 10.81 -21.44
N PRO A 394 -22.06 10.40 -20.20
CA PRO A 394 -22.25 8.99 -19.92
C PRO A 394 -23.34 8.44 -20.86
N SER A 395 -23.14 7.25 -21.44
CA SER A 395 -24.19 6.59 -22.22
C SER A 395 -25.38 6.13 -21.36
N ARG A 396 -25.22 6.20 -20.03
CA ARG A 396 -26.17 5.71 -19.02
C ARG A 396 -25.96 6.44 -17.70
N LEU A 397 -27.03 6.96 -17.09
CA LEU A 397 -26.99 7.55 -15.76
C LEU A 397 -27.65 6.59 -14.76
N VAL A 398 -26.96 6.25 -13.67
CA VAL A 398 -27.50 5.41 -12.59
C VAL A 398 -27.42 6.16 -11.27
N ILE A 399 -28.54 6.23 -10.55
CA ILE A 399 -28.64 6.93 -9.27
C ILE A 399 -29.14 5.96 -8.21
N VAL A 400 -28.22 5.54 -7.36
CA VAL A 400 -28.48 4.68 -6.20
C VAL A 400 -28.79 5.57 -5.00
N HIS A 401 -29.86 5.24 -4.28
CA HIS A 401 -30.27 5.97 -3.08
C HIS A 401 -30.14 5.08 -1.86
N ASP A 402 -29.60 5.62 -0.77
CA ASP A 402 -29.91 5.08 0.55
C ASP A 402 -31.42 5.22 0.83
N MET A 403 -31.98 4.37 1.68
CA MET A 403 -33.43 4.22 1.81
C MET A 403 -34.02 4.79 3.11
N PHE A 404 -33.68 4.24 4.28
CA PHE A 404 -34.23 4.70 5.56
C PHE A 404 -33.44 5.89 6.08
N GLY A 405 -34.12 6.93 6.57
CA GLY A 405 -33.45 8.20 6.94
C GLY A 405 -33.18 9.09 5.73
N THR A 406 -32.88 8.49 4.57
CA THR A 406 -32.77 9.19 3.28
C THR A 406 -34.12 9.34 2.59
N LEU A 407 -34.71 8.30 1.99
CA LEU A 407 -35.95 8.42 1.22
C LEU A 407 -37.21 8.43 2.08
N PHE A 408 -37.21 7.71 3.21
CA PHE A 408 -38.37 7.58 4.08
C PHE A 408 -38.10 8.14 5.48
N GLY A 409 -39.09 8.85 6.04
CA GLY A 409 -39.00 9.50 7.34
C GLY A 409 -39.68 8.71 8.46
N LEU A 410 -39.20 8.91 9.69
CA LEU A 410 -39.58 8.16 10.90
C LEU A 410 -40.84 8.68 11.61
N GLY A 411 -41.60 9.59 10.99
CA GLY A 411 -42.80 10.19 11.60
C GLY A 411 -43.83 9.18 12.11
N ALA A 412 -44.01 8.06 11.39
CA ALA A 412 -44.92 6.99 11.82
C ALA A 412 -44.47 6.33 13.13
N CYS A 413 -43.15 6.19 13.35
CA CYS A 413 -42.59 5.65 14.58
C CYS A 413 -42.76 6.63 15.76
N ILE A 414 -42.69 7.93 15.50
CA ILE A 414 -42.96 8.97 16.51
C ILE A 414 -44.42 8.93 16.95
N GLU A 415 -45.35 8.89 15.99
CA GLU A 415 -46.79 8.75 16.26
C GLU A 415 -47.10 7.45 17.04
N ALA A 416 -46.46 6.34 16.67
CA ALA A 416 -46.60 5.07 17.37
C ALA A 416 -46.12 5.14 18.82
N LEU A 417 -44.94 5.73 19.07
CA LEU A 417 -44.40 5.90 20.42
C LEU A 417 -45.33 6.75 21.29
N VAL A 418 -45.84 7.87 20.75
CA VAL A 418 -46.81 8.74 21.43
C VAL A 418 -48.11 7.99 21.76
N SER A 419 -48.58 7.13 20.86
CA SER A 419 -49.80 6.34 21.09
C SER A 419 -49.65 5.30 22.21
N LEU A 420 -48.44 4.75 22.37
CA LEU A 420 -48.15 3.71 23.37
C LEU A 420 -48.05 4.29 24.79
N PHE A 421 -47.45 5.48 24.91
CA PHE A 421 -47.12 6.12 26.20
C PHE A 421 -47.63 7.57 26.32
N PRO A 422 -48.92 7.84 26.08
CA PRO A 422 -49.44 9.20 26.05
C PRO A 422 -49.32 9.93 27.40
N ASP A 423 -49.34 9.19 28.51
CA ASP A 423 -49.29 9.78 29.85
C ASP A 423 -47.86 10.08 30.31
N GLN A 424 -46.86 9.38 29.77
CA GLN A 424 -45.45 9.59 30.09
C GLN A 424 -44.80 10.64 29.17
N LEU A 425 -45.32 10.79 27.94
CA LEU A 425 -44.80 11.75 26.95
C LEU A 425 -45.54 13.10 26.97
N LYS A 426 -46.61 13.25 27.77
CA LYS A 426 -47.25 14.55 28.03
C LYS A 426 -46.40 15.38 28.99
N GLU A 427 -46.33 16.68 28.72
CA GLU A 427 -45.62 17.61 29.58
C GLU A 427 -46.26 17.67 30.97
N ALA A 428 -45.50 17.26 31.99
CA ALA A 428 -45.92 17.25 33.39
C ALA A 428 -45.10 18.24 34.21
N LYS A 429 -45.76 18.97 35.12
CA LYS A 429 -45.13 20.01 35.93
C LYS A 429 -44.08 19.40 36.88
N GLY A 430 -42.82 19.79 36.70
CA GLY A 430 -41.70 19.34 37.54
C GLY A 430 -40.91 18.13 37.03
N MET A 431 -41.25 17.60 35.85
CA MET A 431 -40.49 16.53 35.18
C MET A 431 -39.80 17.08 33.92
N PRO A 432 -38.59 16.60 33.56
CA PRO A 432 -37.98 16.90 32.27
C PRO A 432 -38.89 16.46 31.12
N LYS A 433 -38.98 17.28 30.07
CA LYS A 433 -39.76 16.95 28.88
C LYS A 433 -39.08 15.83 28.10
N ILE A 434 -39.72 14.67 27.99
CA ILE A 434 -39.31 13.62 27.06
C ILE A 434 -39.73 14.07 25.66
N VAL A 435 -38.78 14.07 24.72
CA VAL A 435 -39.00 14.45 23.32
C VAL A 435 -39.10 13.17 22.48
N PRO A 436 -40.30 12.73 22.06
CA PRO A 436 -40.49 11.46 21.35
C PRO A 436 -39.61 11.33 20.10
N GLU A 437 -39.37 12.43 19.41
CA GLU A 437 -38.47 12.50 18.26
C GLU A 437 -37.05 12.06 18.61
N LEU A 438 -36.49 12.52 19.74
CA LEU A 438 -35.14 12.14 20.16
C LEU A 438 -35.06 10.65 20.53
N VAL A 439 -36.10 10.10 21.14
CA VAL A 439 -36.16 8.66 21.48
C VAL A 439 -36.16 7.81 20.21
N VAL A 440 -36.98 8.19 19.22
CA VAL A 440 -37.02 7.47 17.93
C VAL A 440 -35.71 7.63 17.15
N MET A 441 -35.10 8.81 17.18
CA MET A 441 -33.80 9.04 16.53
C MET A 441 -32.67 8.25 17.21
N ASP A 442 -32.66 8.16 18.53
CA ASP A 442 -31.69 7.34 19.26
C ASP A 442 -31.90 5.85 18.99
N TRP A 443 -33.15 5.39 18.91
CA TRP A 443 -33.45 4.01 18.52
C TRP A 443 -32.97 3.71 17.10
N PHE A 444 -33.17 4.65 16.17
CA PHE A 444 -32.72 4.53 14.79
C PHE A 444 -31.18 4.49 14.67
N HIS A 445 -30.49 5.47 15.23
CA HIS A 445 -29.03 5.56 15.14
C HIS A 445 -28.32 4.49 15.98
N GLY A 446 -28.82 4.21 17.19
CA GLY A 446 -28.32 3.14 18.05
C GLY A 446 -28.45 1.77 17.39
N THR A 447 -29.57 1.50 16.72
CA THR A 447 -29.74 0.28 15.92
C THR A 447 -28.72 0.20 14.79
N GLN A 448 -28.52 1.28 14.02
CA GLN A 448 -27.55 1.28 12.92
C GLN A 448 -26.14 0.97 13.42
N ARG A 449 -25.70 1.62 14.52
CA ARG A 449 -24.41 1.37 15.14
C ARG A 449 -24.27 -0.11 15.55
N ASP A 450 -25.24 -0.64 16.27
CA ASP A 450 -25.20 -2.00 16.78
C ASP A 450 -25.25 -3.04 15.65
N PHE A 451 -26.03 -2.78 14.59
CA PHE A 451 -26.10 -3.59 13.38
C PHE A 451 -24.74 -3.61 12.65
N THR A 452 -24.11 -2.45 12.46
CA THR A 452 -22.79 -2.34 11.85
C THR A 452 -21.71 -3.05 12.68
N TYR A 453 -21.67 -2.85 14.00
CA TYR A 453 -20.67 -3.50 14.86
C TYR A 453 -20.86 -5.01 14.94
N SER A 454 -22.10 -5.48 15.03
CA SER A 454 -22.41 -6.92 14.97
C SER A 454 -21.93 -7.54 13.66
N SER A 455 -22.14 -6.85 12.54
CA SER A 455 -21.66 -7.28 11.22
C SER A 455 -20.12 -7.33 11.16
N ILE A 456 -19.42 -6.31 11.64
CA ILE A 456 -17.94 -6.23 11.62
C ILE A 456 -17.32 -7.35 12.48
N CYS A 457 -17.98 -7.71 13.58
CA CYS A 457 -17.57 -8.81 14.45
C CYS A 457 -17.96 -10.21 13.90
N GLY A 458 -18.46 -10.31 12.67
CA GLY A 458 -18.83 -11.58 12.02
C GLY A 458 -20.15 -12.18 12.51
N GLN A 459 -20.96 -11.43 13.24
CA GLN A 459 -22.27 -11.85 13.76
C GLN A 459 -23.40 -11.08 13.08
N TYR A 460 -23.52 -11.19 11.76
CA TYR A 460 -24.61 -10.55 11.04
C TYR A 460 -25.98 -11.05 11.52
N LYS A 461 -26.87 -10.12 11.85
CA LYS A 461 -28.30 -10.34 12.12
C LYS A 461 -29.09 -9.34 11.31
N SER A 462 -30.29 -9.68 10.88
CA SER A 462 -31.11 -8.73 10.11
C SER A 462 -31.33 -7.45 10.91
N ILE A 463 -31.33 -6.28 10.25
CA ILE A 463 -31.50 -5.02 10.99
C ILE A 463 -32.84 -4.98 11.75
N ALA A 464 -33.86 -5.72 11.29
CA ALA A 464 -35.14 -5.84 11.98
C ALA A 464 -35.02 -6.54 13.34
N GLU A 465 -34.17 -7.55 13.46
CA GLU A 465 -33.86 -8.20 14.74
C GLU A 465 -33.10 -7.25 15.67
N VAL A 466 -32.19 -6.44 15.12
CA VAL A 466 -31.46 -5.43 15.91
C VAL A 466 -32.41 -4.32 16.39
N PHE A 467 -33.31 -3.81 15.53
CA PHE A 467 -34.36 -2.86 15.93
C PHE A 467 -35.20 -3.43 17.08
N LYS A 468 -35.66 -4.67 16.95
CA LYS A 468 -36.45 -5.36 17.97
C LYS A 468 -35.68 -5.50 19.29
N GLY A 469 -34.43 -5.94 19.23
CA GLY A 469 -33.61 -6.22 20.42
C GLY A 469 -33.07 -4.97 21.14
N THR A 470 -33.04 -3.82 20.47
CA THR A 470 -32.51 -2.57 21.05
C THR A 470 -33.60 -1.62 21.55
N LEU A 471 -34.86 -1.82 21.15
CA LEU A 471 -35.99 -0.97 21.53
C LEU A 471 -36.14 -0.82 23.06
N PRO A 472 -36.16 -1.90 23.88
CA PRO A 472 -36.32 -1.76 25.33
C PRO A 472 -35.25 -0.90 25.97
N ARG A 473 -34.01 -0.99 25.49
CA ARG A 473 -32.86 -0.22 25.98
C ARG A 473 -33.08 1.27 25.82
N VAL A 474 -33.48 1.70 24.63
CA VAL A 474 -33.67 3.13 24.31
C VAL A 474 -34.87 3.70 25.07
N LEU A 475 -35.95 2.92 25.21
CA LEU A 475 -37.10 3.32 26.03
C LEU A 475 -36.71 3.55 27.49
N LEU A 476 -35.96 2.61 28.10
CA LEU A 476 -35.48 2.75 29.48
C LEU A 476 -34.50 3.92 29.64
N GLN A 477 -33.58 4.12 28.69
CA GLN A 477 -32.65 5.26 28.69
C GLN A 477 -33.36 6.61 28.57
N ALA A 478 -34.53 6.64 27.94
CA ALA A 478 -35.41 7.79 27.85
C ALA A 478 -36.37 7.94 29.04
N GLU A 479 -36.19 7.13 30.09
CA GLU A 479 -37.05 7.07 31.28
C GLU A 479 -38.52 6.71 30.98
N ILE A 480 -38.77 6.00 29.88
CA ILE A 480 -40.08 5.43 29.56
C ILE A 480 -40.21 4.08 30.28
N LEU A 481 -41.21 3.95 31.15
CA LEU A 481 -41.42 2.78 31.98
C LEU A 481 -42.51 1.82 31.44
N PRO A 482 -42.40 0.51 31.71
CA PRO A 482 -43.43 -0.46 31.37
C PRO A 482 -44.74 -0.20 32.14
N LYS A 483 -45.88 -0.56 31.55
CA LYS A 483 -47.22 -0.31 32.16
C LYS A 483 -47.51 -1.22 33.37
N LYS A 484 -46.91 -2.40 33.45
CA LYS A 484 -47.05 -3.33 34.59
C LYS A 484 -45.91 -3.10 35.58
N GLY A 485 -46.25 -2.72 36.81
CA GLY A 485 -45.29 -2.49 37.90
C GLY A 485 -45.18 -1.03 38.36
N ALA A 486 -45.83 -0.09 37.66
CA ALA A 486 -46.03 1.26 38.14
C ALA A 486 -47.03 1.25 39.31
N ASP A 487 -46.53 1.03 40.53
CA ASP A 487 -47.22 1.47 41.72
C ASP A 487 -47.61 2.94 41.49
N ALA A 488 -48.87 3.32 41.68
CA ALA A 488 -49.37 4.65 41.32
C ALA A 488 -48.63 5.80 42.07
N ASN A 489 -47.81 5.43 43.05
CA ASN A 489 -46.96 6.30 43.87
C ASN A 489 -45.45 6.21 43.55
N ALA A 490 -45.01 5.31 42.66
CA ALA A 490 -43.61 5.16 42.29
C ALA A 490 -43.19 6.29 41.33
N LYS A 491 -42.13 7.02 41.68
CA LYS A 491 -41.56 8.06 40.82
C LYS A 491 -40.84 7.37 39.63
N PRO A 492 -40.94 7.91 38.39
CA PRO A 492 -40.35 7.30 37.19
C PRO A 492 -38.85 6.95 37.27
N LEU A 493 -38.12 7.61 38.18
CA LEU A 493 -36.70 7.37 38.47
C LEU A 493 -36.41 6.10 39.29
N ALA A 494 -37.41 5.39 39.82
CA ALA A 494 -37.15 4.24 40.71
C ALA A 494 -36.77 2.96 39.95
N GLN A 495 -37.41 2.66 38.82
CA GLN A 495 -37.35 1.31 38.21
C GLN A 495 -36.43 1.18 36.98
N ALA A 496 -35.85 2.27 36.45
CA ALA A 496 -34.95 2.20 35.30
C ALA A 496 -33.50 1.95 35.75
N GLY A 497 -33.14 0.69 35.97
CA GLY A 497 -31.74 0.25 36.08
C GLY A 497 -30.91 0.93 37.18
N SER A 498 -31.55 1.48 38.21
CA SER A 498 -30.83 2.00 39.36
C SER A 498 -30.42 0.82 40.23
N PHE A 499 -29.16 0.79 40.66
CA PHE A 499 -28.66 -0.06 41.73
C PHE A 499 -29.37 0.18 43.10
N ALA A 500 -30.62 0.67 43.10
CA ALA A 500 -31.37 1.08 44.29
C ALA A 500 -32.53 0.14 44.65
N ASP A 501 -33.02 -0.67 43.71
CA ASP A 501 -34.03 -1.68 43.99
C ASP A 501 -33.30 -3.02 44.19
N GLY A 502 -33.32 -3.57 45.40
CA GLY A 502 -32.57 -4.76 45.81
C GLY A 502 -32.96 -6.10 45.14
N GLY A 503 -33.33 -6.09 43.85
CA GLY A 503 -33.57 -7.25 42.99
C GLY A 503 -32.30 -7.82 42.35
N ALA A 504 -32.43 -8.95 41.65
CA ALA A 504 -31.30 -9.62 41.00
C ALA A 504 -30.88 -8.88 39.71
N ALA A 505 -29.58 -8.64 39.51
CA ALA A 505 -29.06 -7.93 38.34
C ALA A 505 -29.41 -8.63 37.02
N GLU A 506 -29.61 -9.94 37.06
CA GLU A 506 -30.00 -10.80 35.95
C GLU A 506 -31.40 -10.47 35.39
N GLU A 507 -32.26 -9.79 36.16
CA GLU A 507 -33.57 -9.33 35.67
C GLU A 507 -33.43 -8.32 34.52
N ALA A 508 -32.31 -7.59 34.45
CA ALA A 508 -31.99 -6.67 33.35
C ALA A 508 -31.76 -7.36 32.00
N LEU A 509 -31.66 -8.69 31.97
CA LEU A 509 -31.55 -9.48 30.73
C LEU A 509 -32.91 -9.70 30.04
N ASN A 510 -34.02 -9.39 30.72
CA ASN A 510 -35.37 -9.58 30.19
C ASN A 510 -35.94 -8.27 29.64
N ASP A 511 -36.74 -8.36 28.57
CA ASP A 511 -37.52 -7.22 28.07
C ASP A 511 -38.68 -6.93 29.04
N PRO A 512 -38.71 -5.76 29.71
CA PRO A 512 -39.73 -5.46 30.69
C PRO A 512 -41.03 -4.95 30.06
N PHE A 513 -41.07 -4.70 28.75
CA PHE A 513 -42.25 -4.17 28.06
C PHE A 513 -43.17 -5.28 27.53
N ASP A 514 -44.48 -5.03 27.52
CA ASP A 514 -45.44 -5.92 26.89
C ASP A 514 -45.16 -6.03 25.37
N ALA A 515 -45.38 -7.22 24.80
CA ALA A 515 -45.11 -7.51 23.39
C ALA A 515 -45.77 -6.51 22.41
N VAL A 516 -46.92 -5.93 22.79
CA VAL A 516 -47.64 -4.91 22.01
C VAL A 516 -46.79 -3.67 21.72
N VAL A 517 -45.87 -3.29 22.61
CA VAL A 517 -44.96 -2.15 22.42
C VAL A 517 -44.06 -2.43 21.22
N THR A 518 -43.36 -3.56 21.25
CA THR A 518 -42.48 -4.02 20.19
C THR A 518 -43.23 -4.25 18.88
N GLU A 519 -44.40 -4.89 18.93
CA GLU A 519 -45.23 -5.12 17.74
C GLU A 519 -45.69 -3.81 17.08
N THR A 520 -46.10 -2.83 17.87
CA THR A 520 -46.56 -1.52 17.38
C THR A 520 -45.41 -0.72 16.78
N MET A 521 -44.27 -0.64 17.47
CA MET A 521 -43.09 0.09 16.98
C MET A 521 -42.51 -0.55 15.71
N MET A 522 -42.41 -1.88 15.66
CA MET A 522 -41.97 -2.59 14.45
C MET A 522 -43.01 -2.51 13.32
N GLY A 523 -44.30 -2.43 13.65
CA GLY A 523 -45.38 -2.17 12.70
C GLY A 523 -45.27 -0.78 12.06
N ALA A 524 -44.85 0.23 12.83
CA ALA A 524 -44.68 1.60 12.35
C ALA A 524 -43.55 1.73 11.30
N LEU A 525 -42.49 0.93 11.40
CA LEU A 525 -41.43 0.85 10.37
C LEU A 525 -41.98 0.40 9.00
N LYS A 526 -43.11 -0.31 8.97
CA LYS A 526 -43.79 -0.68 7.72
C LYS A 526 -44.64 0.44 7.15
N GLN A 527 -44.86 1.54 7.88
CA GLN A 527 -45.73 2.67 7.52
C GLN A 527 -44.96 3.98 7.29
N LEU A 528 -43.64 3.90 7.05
CA LEU A 528 -42.82 5.08 6.82
C LEU A 528 -43.31 5.86 5.60
N ARG A 529 -43.25 7.19 5.73
CA ARG A 529 -43.73 8.15 4.74
C ARG A 529 -42.57 8.70 3.90
N PRO A 530 -42.79 9.01 2.61
CA PRO A 530 -41.78 9.65 1.76
C PRO A 530 -41.27 10.97 2.35
N ARG A 531 -39.96 11.21 2.25
CA ARG A 531 -39.33 12.49 2.62
C ARG A 531 -39.61 13.57 1.56
N PRO A 532 -39.47 14.86 1.92
CA PRO A 532 -39.71 15.96 1.00
C PRO A 532 -38.94 15.82 -0.32
N GLY A 533 -39.66 15.98 -1.44
CA GLY A 533 -39.09 15.93 -2.79
C GLY A 533 -38.78 14.53 -3.31
N MET A 534 -38.96 13.45 -2.53
CA MET A 534 -38.69 12.08 -2.98
C MET A 534 -39.54 11.72 -4.20
N VAL A 535 -40.87 11.81 -4.09
CA VAL A 535 -41.79 11.41 -5.17
C VAL A 535 -41.51 12.22 -6.44
N ASP A 536 -41.33 13.54 -6.30
CA ASP A 536 -40.95 14.43 -7.39
C ASP A 536 -39.63 14.03 -8.07
N ALA A 537 -38.60 13.68 -7.28
CA ALA A 537 -37.31 13.25 -7.80
C ALA A 537 -37.42 11.97 -8.64
N LEU A 538 -38.07 10.94 -8.09
CA LEU A 538 -38.08 9.59 -8.66
C LEU A 538 -39.08 9.41 -9.82
N THR A 539 -40.21 10.12 -9.80
CA THR A 539 -41.29 9.95 -10.78
C THR A 539 -41.29 11.01 -11.89
N ARG A 540 -40.75 12.21 -11.61
CA ARG A 540 -40.82 13.35 -12.54
C ARG A 540 -39.44 13.83 -12.99
N ILE A 541 -38.53 14.14 -12.07
CA ILE A 541 -37.27 14.84 -12.39
C ILE A 541 -36.27 13.92 -13.09
N TYR A 542 -35.94 12.76 -12.50
CA TYR A 542 -35.03 11.80 -13.15
C TYR A 542 -35.59 11.22 -14.45
N ARG A 543 -36.92 11.22 -14.59
CA ARG A 543 -37.63 10.71 -15.77
C ARG A 543 -37.97 11.81 -16.80
N ASP A 544 -37.63 13.06 -16.51
CA ASP A 544 -37.95 14.27 -17.29
C ASP A 544 -39.40 14.36 -17.81
N ARG A 545 -40.38 13.86 -17.05
CA ARG A 545 -41.78 13.74 -17.50
C ARG A 545 -42.52 15.08 -17.68
N ASP A 546 -42.01 16.16 -17.09
CA ASP A 546 -42.51 17.52 -17.29
C ASP A 546 -41.82 18.26 -18.46
N GLY A 547 -40.99 17.57 -19.25
CA GLY A 547 -40.52 18.04 -20.55
C GLY A 547 -39.58 19.24 -20.50
N LYS A 548 -38.81 19.42 -19.41
CA LYS A 548 -37.89 20.56 -19.29
C LYS A 548 -36.51 20.30 -19.89
N GLY A 549 -36.29 19.15 -20.52
CA GLY A 549 -35.03 18.83 -21.18
C GLY A 549 -33.88 18.73 -20.19
N ARG A 550 -34.10 18.07 -19.05
CA ARG A 550 -33.09 17.99 -17.98
C ARG A 550 -32.00 16.97 -18.24
N LEU A 551 -32.22 15.99 -19.10
CA LEU A 551 -31.23 14.95 -19.32
C LEU A 551 -30.00 15.50 -20.07
N PRO A 552 -28.78 15.10 -19.69
CA PRO A 552 -27.58 15.42 -20.46
C PRO A 552 -27.67 14.89 -21.89
N SER A 553 -27.05 15.59 -22.85
CA SER A 553 -26.99 15.16 -24.25
C SER A 553 -26.42 13.74 -24.34
N GLY A 554 -27.12 12.80 -24.98
CA GLY A 554 -26.69 11.39 -25.10
C GLY A 554 -27.12 10.48 -23.94
N VAL A 555 -27.86 10.99 -22.95
CA VAL A 555 -28.54 10.21 -21.92
C VAL A 555 -30.04 10.17 -22.23
N ASP A 556 -30.54 9.03 -22.66
CA ASP A 556 -31.98 8.88 -22.99
C ASP A 556 -32.84 8.54 -21.76
N LYS A 557 -32.22 8.05 -20.68
CA LYS A 557 -32.90 7.64 -19.44
C LYS A 557 -31.98 7.58 -18.22
N VAL A 558 -32.58 7.65 -17.03
CA VAL A 558 -31.91 7.53 -15.73
C VAL A 558 -32.40 6.28 -15.00
N ASP A 559 -31.46 5.47 -14.54
CA ASP A 559 -31.75 4.25 -13.79
C ASP A 559 -31.77 4.58 -12.30
N VAL A 560 -32.91 4.32 -11.66
CA VAL A 560 -33.10 4.61 -10.24
C VAL A 560 -32.97 3.31 -9.45
N TRP A 561 -32.10 3.33 -8.45
CA TRP A 561 -31.87 2.22 -7.53
C TRP A 561 -32.00 2.68 -6.08
N ALA A 562 -32.30 1.75 -5.18
CA ALA A 562 -32.19 1.95 -3.74
C ALA A 562 -31.45 0.79 -3.06
N ALA A 563 -30.57 1.14 -2.13
CA ALA A 563 -29.76 0.24 -1.32
C ALA A 563 -30.12 0.41 0.15
N THR A 564 -30.53 -0.67 0.81
CA THR A 564 -31.05 -0.62 2.18
C THR A 564 -30.37 -1.63 3.11
N ASN A 565 -30.13 -1.24 4.36
CA ASN A 565 -29.77 -2.17 5.43
C ASN A 565 -30.98 -3.05 5.85
N GLY A 566 -32.21 -2.68 5.48
CA GLY A 566 -33.41 -3.48 5.75
C GLY A 566 -33.71 -4.52 4.68
N SER A 567 -34.72 -5.34 4.94
CA SER A 567 -35.08 -6.44 4.03
C SER A 567 -35.68 -5.95 2.71
N LEU A 568 -35.49 -6.73 1.65
CA LEU A 568 -36.10 -6.46 0.33
C LEU A 568 -37.62 -6.29 0.40
N GLN A 569 -38.31 -7.08 1.22
CA GLN A 569 -39.76 -7.03 1.35
C GLN A 569 -40.24 -5.69 1.93
N LEU A 570 -39.53 -5.17 2.94
CA LEU A 570 -39.82 -3.87 3.52
C LEU A 570 -39.49 -2.74 2.54
N GLY A 571 -38.36 -2.88 1.84
CA GLY A 571 -37.96 -2.04 0.70
C GLY A 571 -39.09 -1.87 -0.30
N ARG A 572 -39.54 -3.01 -0.81
CA ARG A 572 -40.58 -3.14 -1.83
C ARG A 572 -41.89 -2.51 -1.42
N SER A 573 -42.44 -2.94 -0.29
CA SER A 573 -43.76 -2.46 0.18
C SER A 573 -43.78 -0.94 0.39
N SER A 574 -42.65 -0.36 0.79
CA SER A 574 -42.51 1.08 0.96
C SER A 574 -42.55 1.84 -0.37
N PHE A 575 -41.85 1.36 -1.41
CA PHE A 575 -41.88 1.98 -2.73
C PHE A 575 -43.22 1.82 -3.44
N LEU A 576 -43.83 0.62 -3.40
CA LEU A 576 -45.16 0.40 -3.99
C LEU A 576 -46.21 1.30 -3.37
N ARG A 577 -46.19 1.46 -2.04
CA ARG A 577 -47.10 2.39 -1.35
C ARG A 577 -46.85 3.85 -1.73
N ALA A 578 -45.59 4.25 -1.90
CA ALA A 578 -45.23 5.64 -2.16
C ALA A 578 -45.41 6.08 -3.62
N LEU A 579 -45.19 5.17 -4.57
CA LEU A 579 -45.07 5.49 -6.00
C LEU A 579 -46.12 4.77 -6.88
N GLY A 580 -46.84 3.79 -6.32
CA GLY A 580 -47.78 2.96 -7.06
C GLY A 580 -47.10 1.92 -7.95
N ASP A 581 -47.92 1.06 -8.57
CA ASP A 581 -47.42 -0.07 -9.36
C ASP A 581 -46.63 0.41 -10.58
N THR A 582 -47.01 1.50 -11.26
CA THR A 582 -46.31 1.92 -12.48
C THR A 582 -44.86 2.34 -12.24
N ASP A 583 -44.60 3.12 -11.20
CA ASP A 583 -43.26 3.67 -10.91
C ASP A 583 -42.48 2.84 -9.88
N GLY A 584 -43.16 1.92 -9.19
CA GLY A 584 -42.58 0.96 -8.26
C GLY A 584 -42.52 -0.50 -8.74
N ALA A 585 -42.94 -0.83 -9.97
CA ALA A 585 -43.17 -2.24 -10.41
C ALA A 585 -41.91 -3.09 -10.67
N ASP A 586 -40.75 -2.52 -11.00
CA ASP A 586 -39.56 -3.29 -11.45
C ASP A 586 -38.84 -4.02 -10.29
N ILE A 587 -39.61 -4.53 -9.34
CA ILE A 587 -39.16 -5.24 -8.14
C ILE A 587 -39.29 -6.77 -8.32
N ASP A 588 -40.03 -7.24 -9.32
CA ASP A 588 -40.32 -8.66 -9.58
C ASP A 588 -39.68 -9.24 -10.85
N SER A 589 -38.98 -8.44 -11.66
CA SER A 589 -38.37 -8.95 -12.88
C SER A 589 -37.27 -9.99 -12.56
N GLU A 590 -37.20 -11.06 -13.36
CA GLU A 590 -36.08 -12.02 -13.31
C GLU A 590 -34.76 -11.26 -13.49
N ALA A 591 -34.75 -10.19 -14.29
CA ALA A 591 -33.62 -9.27 -14.47
C ALA A 591 -33.14 -8.59 -13.17
N ALA A 592 -34.05 -8.26 -12.22
CA ALA A 592 -33.69 -7.74 -10.91
C ALA A 592 -33.07 -8.81 -9.97
N ARG A 593 -33.27 -10.11 -10.27
CA ARG A 593 -32.82 -11.25 -9.45
C ARG A 593 -31.66 -12.05 -10.05
N SER A 594 -31.54 -12.11 -11.36
CA SER A 594 -30.56 -12.88 -12.12
C SER A 594 -30.07 -12.05 -13.31
N GLY A 595 -28.88 -11.45 -13.17
CA GLY A 595 -28.29 -10.59 -14.21
C GLY A 595 -27.88 -11.34 -15.49
N ARG A 596 -28.81 -11.95 -16.24
CA ARG A 596 -28.60 -12.50 -17.59
C ARG A 596 -29.87 -12.48 -18.44
N SER A 597 -29.96 -11.49 -19.34
CA SER A 597 -30.61 -11.56 -20.66
C SER A 597 -30.51 -10.18 -21.33
N ALA A 598 -29.94 -10.10 -22.54
CA ALA A 598 -29.84 -8.84 -23.28
C ALA A 598 -31.18 -8.35 -23.87
N GLN A 599 -32.21 -9.21 -23.86
CA GLN A 599 -33.54 -8.92 -24.42
C GLN A 599 -34.56 -8.39 -23.40
N ASP A 600 -34.29 -8.50 -22.09
CA ASP A 600 -35.20 -8.05 -21.02
C ASP A 600 -34.76 -6.73 -20.35
N ASN A 601 -33.83 -6.00 -20.96
CA ASN A 601 -33.35 -4.68 -20.51
C ASN A 601 -34.40 -3.56 -20.70
N ALA A 602 -35.63 -3.75 -20.21
CA ALA A 602 -36.59 -2.67 -20.02
C ALA A 602 -36.23 -1.80 -18.80
N ILE A 603 -34.96 -1.37 -18.76
CA ILE A 603 -34.44 -0.31 -17.90
C ILE A 603 -35.34 0.94 -18.09
N GLY A 604 -35.99 1.43 -17.01
CA GLY A 604 -36.70 2.71 -16.98
C GLY A 604 -38.18 2.70 -16.56
N SER A 605 -38.77 1.55 -16.17
CA SER A 605 -40.16 1.50 -15.70
C SER A 605 -40.30 1.60 -14.17
N GLY A 606 -39.38 1.02 -13.37
CA GLY A 606 -39.46 0.98 -11.89
C GLY A 606 -38.19 1.40 -11.14
N ILE A 607 -38.00 0.87 -9.92
CA ILE A 607 -36.85 1.12 -9.04
C ILE A 607 -36.15 -0.19 -8.71
N GLY A 608 -34.85 -0.29 -9.01
CA GLY A 608 -34.03 -1.43 -8.61
C GLY A 608 -33.78 -1.44 -7.09
N LEU A 609 -33.79 -2.61 -6.47
CA LEU A 609 -33.61 -2.77 -5.02
C LEU A 609 -32.42 -3.66 -4.68
N PHE A 610 -31.68 -3.26 -3.66
CA PHE A 610 -30.60 -4.03 -3.06
C PHE A 610 -30.75 -4.01 -1.53
N SER A 611 -30.69 -5.18 -0.90
CA SER A 611 -30.66 -5.34 0.54
C SER A 611 -29.33 -5.91 1.02
N CYS A 612 -28.81 -5.34 2.10
CA CYS A 612 -27.65 -5.86 2.81
C CYS A 612 -27.84 -7.30 3.33
N ASP A 613 -29.09 -7.74 3.56
CA ASP A 613 -29.40 -9.11 3.96
C ASP A 613 -28.95 -10.13 2.89
N GLU A 614 -28.89 -9.72 1.63
CA GLU A 614 -28.50 -10.59 0.51
C GLU A 614 -26.99 -10.91 0.49
N VAL A 615 -26.17 -10.07 1.12
CA VAL A 615 -24.70 -10.24 1.21
C VAL A 615 -24.23 -10.56 2.62
N GLY A 616 -25.13 -10.51 3.61
CA GLY A 616 -24.82 -10.81 5.01
C GLY A 616 -23.81 -9.83 5.64
N VAL A 617 -23.77 -8.58 5.16
CA VAL A 617 -22.93 -7.52 5.73
C VAL A 617 -23.65 -6.17 5.74
N ALA A 618 -23.45 -5.41 6.80
CA ALA A 618 -24.02 -4.07 6.99
C ALA A 618 -23.22 -3.01 6.25
N LYS A 619 -23.88 -1.95 5.75
CA LYS A 619 -23.17 -0.70 5.44
C LYS A 619 -22.48 -0.18 6.73
N PRO A 620 -21.29 0.47 6.64
CA PRO A 620 -20.57 0.89 5.44
C PRO A 620 -19.52 -0.11 4.91
N ASP A 621 -19.71 -1.43 5.07
CA ASP A 621 -18.75 -2.42 4.54
C ASP A 621 -18.53 -2.23 3.01
N PRO A 622 -17.27 -2.15 2.51
CA PRO A 622 -16.96 -1.99 1.10
C PRO A 622 -17.63 -3.02 0.18
N LYS A 623 -17.90 -4.24 0.67
CA LYS A 623 -18.57 -5.31 -0.10
C LYS A 623 -19.96 -4.90 -0.55
N VAL A 624 -20.69 -4.10 0.23
CA VAL A 624 -22.02 -3.61 -0.15
C VAL A 624 -21.95 -2.79 -1.43
N TYR A 625 -21.02 -1.83 -1.49
CA TYR A 625 -20.87 -0.95 -2.64
C TYR A 625 -20.28 -1.65 -3.85
N ALA A 626 -19.36 -2.60 -3.63
CA ALA A 626 -18.84 -3.46 -4.70
C ALA A 626 -19.94 -4.30 -5.34
N GLU A 627 -20.83 -4.90 -4.53
CA GLU A 627 -21.97 -5.67 -5.04
C GLU A 627 -22.99 -4.79 -5.77
N LEU A 628 -23.24 -3.57 -5.28
CA LEU A 628 -24.06 -2.58 -5.99
C LEU A 628 -23.51 -2.26 -7.38
N LEU A 629 -22.21 -1.94 -7.48
CA LEU A 629 -21.53 -1.67 -8.75
C LEU A 629 -21.62 -2.87 -9.69
N ARG A 630 -21.48 -4.09 -9.16
CA ARG A 630 -21.65 -5.32 -9.92
C ARG A 630 -23.07 -5.48 -10.46
N ARG A 631 -24.10 -5.27 -9.63
CA ARG A 631 -25.52 -5.43 -10.02
C ARG A 631 -25.98 -4.42 -11.06
N ILE A 632 -25.50 -3.18 -10.96
CA ILE A 632 -25.83 -2.14 -11.94
C ILE A 632 -24.98 -2.25 -13.22
N ASN A 633 -24.08 -3.25 -13.32
CA ASN A 633 -23.12 -3.42 -14.41
C ASN A 633 -22.31 -2.14 -14.65
N ALA A 634 -21.73 -1.58 -13.58
CA ALA A 634 -20.92 -0.37 -13.68
C ALA A 634 -19.59 -0.68 -14.37
N GLU A 635 -19.32 0.01 -15.47
CA GLU A 635 -18.04 -0.06 -16.18
C GLU A 635 -17.15 1.10 -15.70
N PRO A 636 -15.95 0.82 -15.16
CA PRO A 636 -15.03 1.88 -14.77
C PRO A 636 -14.52 2.61 -16.01
N LEU A 637 -14.32 3.93 -15.88
CA LEU A 637 -13.77 4.79 -16.92
C LEU A 637 -12.44 4.27 -17.47
N ASP A 638 -11.63 3.68 -16.60
CA ASP A 638 -10.45 2.92 -16.96
C ASP A 638 -10.43 1.59 -16.19
N PRO A 639 -10.67 0.45 -16.89
CA PRO A 639 -10.58 -0.87 -16.30
C PRO A 639 -9.20 -1.20 -15.72
N ASN A 640 -8.15 -0.48 -16.13
CA ASN A 640 -6.79 -0.68 -15.63
C ASN A 640 -6.40 0.36 -14.56
N SER A 641 -7.25 1.35 -14.27
CA SER A 641 -6.99 2.30 -13.19
C SER A 641 -7.09 1.59 -11.85
N ALA A 642 -6.10 1.84 -10.98
CA ALA A 642 -6.03 1.25 -9.66
C ALA A 642 -7.04 1.88 -8.67
N LYS A 643 -7.64 3.03 -8.99
CA LYS A 643 -8.87 3.52 -8.36
C LYS A 643 -9.97 3.52 -9.43
N LYS A 644 -10.95 2.64 -9.27
CA LYS A 644 -12.08 2.56 -10.19
C LYS A 644 -12.94 3.81 -10.01
N GLU A 645 -13.01 4.62 -11.06
CA GLU A 645 -13.95 5.74 -11.14
C GLU A 645 -15.01 5.42 -12.17
N TYR A 646 -16.25 5.72 -11.83
CA TYR A 646 -17.41 5.41 -12.68
C TYR A 646 -18.06 6.72 -13.14
N GLN A 647 -18.30 6.85 -14.43
CA GLN A 647 -18.98 8.02 -14.98
C GLN A 647 -20.50 7.83 -14.91
N GLY A 648 -21.22 8.86 -14.45
CA GLY A 648 -22.68 8.82 -14.41
C GLY A 648 -23.27 7.87 -13.36
N ILE A 649 -22.46 7.39 -12.41
CA ILE A 649 -22.92 6.51 -11.31
C ILE A 649 -22.89 7.29 -10.00
N TRP A 650 -24.07 7.51 -9.43
CA TRP A 650 -24.29 8.32 -8.23
C TRP A 650 -24.78 7.50 -7.05
N PHE A 651 -24.36 7.90 -5.86
CA PHE A 651 -24.91 7.45 -4.59
C PHE A 651 -25.46 8.64 -3.79
N VAL A 652 -26.72 8.56 -3.38
CA VAL A 652 -27.45 9.63 -2.70
C VAL A 652 -27.84 9.19 -1.29
N ALA A 653 -27.43 9.93 -0.28
CA ALA A 653 -27.83 9.65 1.10
C ALA A 653 -27.97 10.94 1.93
N SER A 654 -28.80 10.92 2.97
CA SER A 654 -28.79 11.93 4.03
C SER A 654 -27.75 11.63 5.11
N HIS A 655 -27.16 10.43 5.05
CA HIS A 655 -26.12 9.94 5.96
C HIS A 655 -24.72 10.11 5.39
N THR A 656 -23.88 10.92 6.04
CA THR A 656 -22.53 11.25 5.57
C THR A 656 -21.57 10.07 5.61
N TRP A 657 -21.71 9.19 6.60
CA TRP A 657 -20.96 7.94 6.67
C TRP A 657 -21.23 7.01 5.47
N ASP A 658 -22.46 7.00 4.93
CA ASP A 658 -22.84 6.20 3.76
C ASP A 658 -22.28 6.83 2.47
N THR A 659 -22.39 8.16 2.33
CA THR A 659 -21.76 8.87 1.19
C THR A 659 -20.24 8.75 1.20
N PHE A 660 -19.60 8.72 2.37
CA PHE A 660 -18.15 8.54 2.47
C PHE A 660 -17.73 7.18 1.92
N ALA A 661 -18.38 6.11 2.36
CA ALA A 661 -18.06 4.76 1.94
C ALA A 661 -18.37 4.52 0.45
N ALA A 662 -19.50 5.04 -0.05
CA ALA A 662 -19.80 5.03 -1.48
C ALA A 662 -18.73 5.78 -2.30
N LYS A 663 -18.27 6.94 -1.83
CA LYS A 663 -17.22 7.71 -2.51
C LYS A 663 -15.88 6.96 -2.56
N LYS A 664 -15.55 6.21 -1.51
CA LYS A 664 -14.38 5.33 -1.48
C LYS A 664 -14.51 4.16 -2.47
N ALA A 665 -15.72 3.67 -2.71
CA ALA A 665 -16.01 2.64 -3.70
C ALA A 665 -16.06 3.15 -5.16
N GLY A 666 -15.93 4.47 -5.39
CA GLY A 666 -15.84 5.06 -6.73
C GLY A 666 -17.12 5.74 -7.23
N PHE A 667 -18.16 5.85 -6.40
CA PHE A 667 -19.37 6.61 -6.72
C PHE A 667 -19.12 8.12 -6.66
N ARG A 668 -19.82 8.89 -7.50
CA ARG A 668 -20.11 10.30 -7.19
C ARG A 668 -21.18 10.37 -6.12
N THR A 669 -21.09 11.30 -5.20
CA THR A 669 -21.99 11.32 -4.05
C THR A 669 -22.78 12.61 -3.92
N ALA A 670 -24.06 12.47 -3.59
CA ALA A 670 -24.93 13.58 -3.28
C ALA A 670 -25.49 13.45 -1.87
N TRP A 671 -25.36 14.51 -1.09
CA TRP A 671 -25.81 14.54 0.30
C TRP A 671 -27.07 15.39 0.47
N VAL A 672 -28.02 14.88 1.24
CA VAL A 672 -29.28 15.56 1.56
C VAL A 672 -29.26 16.05 3.00
N THR A 673 -29.50 17.36 3.20
CA THR A 673 -29.20 17.99 4.50
C THR A 673 -30.23 17.75 5.62
N TYR A 674 -31.41 17.19 5.33
CA TYR A 674 -32.53 17.23 6.28
C TYR A 674 -32.46 16.24 7.44
N GLU A 675 -31.47 15.33 7.46
CA GLU A 675 -31.34 14.33 8.52
C GLU A 675 -30.21 14.68 9.48
N GLU A 676 -28.96 14.70 9.00
CA GLU A 676 -27.81 14.96 9.88
C GLU A 676 -27.53 16.45 10.07
N HIS A 677 -28.14 17.32 9.25
CA HIS A 677 -28.03 18.79 9.27
C HIS A 677 -26.62 19.38 9.06
N TYR A 678 -25.56 18.64 9.39
CA TYR A 678 -24.16 19.03 9.29
C TYR A 678 -23.33 17.85 8.75
N SER A 679 -22.53 18.10 7.71
CA SER A 679 -21.90 17.02 6.95
C SER A 679 -20.58 16.50 7.54
N CYS A 680 -20.10 17.06 8.65
CA CYS A 680 -18.85 16.65 9.30
C CYS A 680 -17.65 16.48 8.33
N PRO A 681 -17.29 17.50 7.52
CA PRO A 681 -16.33 17.34 6.42
C PRO A 681 -14.91 17.01 6.88
N SER A 682 -14.53 17.36 8.11
CA SER A 682 -13.25 16.96 8.72
C SER A 682 -13.14 15.47 8.99
N VAL A 683 -14.27 14.74 9.01
CA VAL A 683 -14.35 13.30 9.26
C VAL A 683 -14.61 12.55 7.95
N TYR A 684 -15.62 12.96 7.19
CA TYR A 684 -16.12 12.23 6.02
C TYR A 684 -15.75 12.85 4.67
N GLY A 685 -15.04 13.98 4.67
CA GLY A 685 -14.76 14.74 3.46
C GLY A 685 -16.03 15.41 2.91
N THR A 686 -15.96 15.86 1.65
CA THR A 686 -17.06 16.60 1.01
C THR A 686 -17.77 15.75 -0.06
N PRO A 687 -19.12 15.68 -0.05
CA PRO A 687 -19.89 15.10 -1.15
C PRO A 687 -19.79 15.99 -2.40
N ASP A 688 -20.04 15.41 -3.58
CA ASP A 688 -19.93 16.12 -4.86
C ASP A 688 -21.12 17.07 -5.10
N VAL A 689 -22.31 16.69 -4.59
CA VAL A 689 -23.53 17.51 -4.63
C VAL A 689 -24.13 17.60 -3.23
N VAL A 690 -24.67 18.78 -2.89
CA VAL A 690 -25.43 18.99 -1.65
C VAL A 690 -26.77 19.64 -1.98
N GLY A 691 -27.86 19.16 -1.39
CA GLY A 691 -29.18 19.75 -1.54
C GLY A 691 -30.05 19.62 -0.30
N ARG A 692 -31.02 20.53 -0.14
CA ARG A 692 -31.87 20.58 1.06
C ARG A 692 -32.91 19.47 1.12
N ASN A 693 -33.24 18.88 -0.03
CA ASN A 693 -34.20 17.79 -0.18
C ASN A 693 -33.91 17.00 -1.47
N MET A 694 -34.63 15.90 -1.65
CA MET A 694 -34.42 14.99 -2.79
C MET A 694 -34.66 15.64 -4.15
N LYS A 695 -35.62 16.55 -4.26
CA LYS A 695 -35.90 17.30 -5.49
C LYS A 695 -34.72 18.18 -5.89
N GLU A 696 -34.16 18.91 -4.93
CA GLU A 696 -33.01 19.78 -5.17
C GLU A 696 -31.76 18.96 -5.53
N VAL A 697 -31.52 17.85 -4.83
CA VAL A 697 -30.40 16.95 -5.16
C VAL A 697 -30.55 16.38 -6.57
N ALA A 698 -31.74 15.92 -6.95
CA ALA A 698 -32.00 15.41 -8.30
C ALA A 698 -31.72 16.46 -9.39
N GLU A 699 -32.22 17.69 -9.21
CA GLU A 699 -31.96 18.80 -10.14
C GLU A 699 -30.46 19.12 -10.22
N LYS A 700 -29.75 19.11 -9.09
CA LYS A 700 -28.31 19.38 -9.02
C LYS A 700 -27.45 18.28 -9.62
N ILE A 701 -27.81 17.01 -9.45
CA ILE A 701 -27.13 15.87 -10.11
C ILE A 701 -27.25 16.02 -11.62
N LEU A 702 -28.47 16.24 -12.14
CA LEU A 702 -28.67 16.41 -13.58
C LEU A 702 -27.97 17.67 -14.10
N ALA A 703 -27.97 18.77 -13.35
CA ALA A 703 -27.23 19.98 -13.70
C ALA A 703 -25.71 19.74 -13.72
N PHE A 704 -25.19 18.99 -12.75
CA PHE A 704 -23.77 18.62 -12.68
C PHE A 704 -23.36 17.80 -13.90
N GLU A 705 -24.15 16.80 -14.28
CA GLU A 705 -23.86 15.98 -15.46
C GLU A 705 -24.01 16.77 -16.78
N ARG A 706 -24.97 17.70 -16.86
CA ARG A 706 -25.08 18.63 -18.00
C ARG A 706 -23.89 19.58 -18.08
N ASP A 707 -23.43 20.12 -16.95
CA ASP A 707 -22.25 20.99 -16.90
C ASP A 707 -21.00 20.22 -17.38
N LEU A 708 -20.80 19.00 -16.90
CA LEU A 708 -19.74 18.11 -17.38
C LEU A 708 -19.85 17.82 -18.88
N ALA A 709 -21.07 17.58 -19.39
CA ALA A 709 -21.30 17.36 -20.82
C ALA A 709 -21.05 18.64 -21.65
N SER A 710 -21.40 19.83 -21.14
CA SER A 710 -21.22 21.12 -21.82
C SER A 710 -19.77 21.60 -21.86
N LYS A 711 -18.98 21.22 -20.86
CA LYS A 711 -17.53 21.49 -20.81
C LYS A 711 -16.71 20.61 -21.77
N SER A 712 -17.35 19.68 -22.49
CA SER A 712 -16.69 18.81 -23.47
C SER A 712 -16.28 19.51 -24.78
N ASP A 713 -16.78 20.72 -25.06
CA ASP A 713 -16.39 21.52 -26.23
C ASP A 713 -15.27 22.55 -25.97
N GLY A 714 -14.82 22.70 -24.72
CA GLY A 714 -13.64 23.48 -24.38
C GLY A 714 -12.42 22.57 -24.28
N LYS A 715 -11.30 22.91 -24.94
CA LYS A 715 -9.99 22.27 -24.77
C LYS A 715 -9.60 22.20 -23.28
N ALA A 716 -10.05 21.16 -22.57
CA ALA A 716 -9.49 20.76 -21.30
C ALA A 716 -8.19 20.04 -21.62
N LEU A 717 -7.07 20.66 -21.27
CA LEU A 717 -5.77 20.03 -21.40
C LEU A 717 -5.72 18.86 -20.43
N LYS A 718 -5.69 17.66 -21.02
CA LYS A 718 -6.01 16.37 -20.41
C LYS A 718 -4.93 15.98 -19.40
N GLY A 719 -5.35 15.60 -18.19
CA GLY A 719 -4.51 14.83 -17.28
C GLY A 719 -4.08 13.53 -17.98
N TRP A 720 -2.78 13.31 -18.17
CA TRP A 720 -2.27 12.07 -18.78
C TRP A 720 -2.15 10.96 -17.74
N THR A 721 -2.30 9.71 -18.16
CA THR A 721 -2.03 8.51 -17.34
C THR A 721 -0.94 7.72 -18.05
N TYR A 722 0.02 7.19 -17.30
CA TYR A 722 1.09 6.40 -17.87
C TYR A 722 0.62 4.98 -18.19
N SER A 723 0.78 4.58 -19.45
CA SER A 723 0.57 3.20 -19.89
C SER A 723 1.77 2.74 -20.71
N LYS A 724 2.47 1.70 -20.23
CA LYS A 724 3.61 1.13 -20.98
C LYS A 724 3.18 0.57 -22.35
N GLY A 725 1.91 0.14 -22.50
CA GLY A 725 1.35 -0.33 -23.78
C GLY A 725 1.33 0.76 -24.86
N GLU A 726 1.43 2.03 -24.48
CA GLU A 726 1.51 3.19 -25.37
C GLU A 726 2.95 3.57 -25.73
N GLN A 727 3.94 2.77 -25.34
CA GLN A 727 5.35 2.99 -25.66
C GLN A 727 5.82 2.06 -26.82
N VAL A 728 6.58 2.60 -27.78
CA VAL A 728 7.38 1.91 -28.81
C VAL A 728 8.70 1.49 -28.18
N GLN A 729 8.71 0.29 -27.60
CA GLN A 729 9.96 -0.34 -27.25
C GLN A 729 9.86 -1.83 -27.57
N GLU A 730 10.57 -2.25 -28.62
CA GLU A 730 10.60 -3.64 -29.11
C GLU A 730 11.71 -4.48 -28.44
N ASN A 731 12.56 -3.86 -27.62
CA ASN A 731 13.70 -4.54 -26.98
C ASN A 731 13.25 -5.46 -25.83
N LYS A 732 13.66 -6.73 -25.92
CA LYS A 732 13.21 -7.86 -25.08
C LYS A 732 13.92 -8.00 -23.72
N ALA A 733 14.55 -6.94 -23.22
CA ALA A 733 15.52 -7.00 -22.13
C ALA A 733 15.06 -6.17 -20.92
N SER A 734 15.02 -6.78 -19.72
CA SER A 734 14.52 -6.13 -18.51
C SER A 734 15.56 -5.17 -17.90
N GLN A 735 15.24 -3.88 -17.82
CA GLN A 735 16.04 -2.88 -17.11
C GLN A 735 16.15 -3.07 -15.59
N HIS A 736 15.44 -4.04 -15.00
CA HIS A 736 15.48 -4.35 -13.56
C HIS A 736 16.90 -4.44 -12.99
N VAL A 737 17.79 -5.12 -13.71
CA VAL A 737 19.19 -5.30 -13.32
C VAL A 737 20.05 -4.03 -13.49
N SER A 738 19.52 -2.96 -14.08
CA SER A 738 20.22 -1.69 -14.30
C SER A 738 20.47 -0.89 -13.02
N PHE A 739 19.79 -1.22 -11.92
CA PHE A 739 20.07 -0.66 -10.60
C PHE A 739 21.31 -1.29 -9.93
N SER A 740 21.93 -2.29 -10.54
CA SER A 740 23.10 -3.01 -10.01
C SER A 740 24.38 -2.73 -10.82
N ASP A 741 25.48 -3.33 -10.40
CA ASP A 741 26.77 -3.22 -11.08
C ASP A 741 26.88 -4.08 -12.35
N PHE A 742 26.00 -5.09 -12.53
CA PHE A 742 26.07 -6.05 -13.65
C PHE A 742 26.16 -5.42 -15.05
N PRO A 743 25.39 -4.36 -15.38
CA PRO A 743 25.47 -3.72 -16.69
C PRO A 743 26.85 -3.12 -17.01
N PHE A 744 27.56 -2.60 -16.01
CA PHE A 744 28.90 -2.03 -16.20
C PHE A 744 29.96 -3.10 -16.43
N LEU A 745 29.76 -4.27 -15.81
CA LEU A 745 30.68 -5.41 -15.88
C LEU A 745 30.48 -6.25 -17.14
N LEU A 746 29.24 -6.36 -17.60
CA LEU A 746 28.83 -7.19 -18.72
C LEU A 746 28.03 -6.38 -19.78
N PRO A 747 28.56 -5.25 -20.30
CA PRO A 747 27.81 -4.27 -21.09
C PRO A 747 27.29 -4.81 -22.44
N ASN A 748 27.89 -5.88 -22.95
CA ASN A 748 27.50 -6.47 -24.23
C ASN A 748 26.31 -7.44 -24.13
N MET A 749 25.78 -7.69 -22.92
CA MET A 749 24.60 -8.53 -22.78
C MET A 749 23.36 -7.73 -23.16
N THR A 750 22.65 -8.20 -24.18
CA THR A 750 21.40 -7.59 -24.65
C THR A 750 20.37 -7.41 -23.53
N LYS A 751 20.42 -8.25 -22.47
CA LYS A 751 19.59 -8.15 -21.26
C LYS A 751 19.72 -6.81 -20.49
N PHE A 752 20.73 -5.99 -20.75
CA PHE A 752 20.91 -4.66 -20.15
C PHE A 752 20.54 -3.51 -21.10
N ALA A 753 20.13 -3.81 -22.34
CA ALA A 753 19.77 -2.80 -23.33
C ALA A 753 18.34 -2.29 -23.08
N GLY A 754 18.22 -1.20 -22.33
CA GLY A 754 16.96 -0.54 -21.97
C GLY A 754 16.68 0.76 -22.73
N SER A 755 15.66 1.52 -22.28
CA SER A 755 15.33 2.85 -22.86
C SER A 755 16.31 3.93 -22.41
N LEU A 756 16.88 3.74 -21.21
CA LEU A 756 17.87 4.58 -20.57
C LEU A 756 19.16 3.79 -20.33
N SER A 757 20.30 4.48 -20.38
CA SER A 757 21.57 3.88 -20.00
C SER A 757 21.61 3.60 -18.49
N SER A 758 22.29 2.53 -18.08
CA SER A 758 22.48 2.20 -16.65
C SER A 758 23.25 3.30 -15.90
N GLN A 759 24.11 4.05 -16.60
CA GLN A 759 24.79 5.21 -16.05
C GLN A 759 23.80 6.33 -15.69
N SER A 760 22.87 6.67 -16.60
CA SER A 760 21.85 7.69 -16.36
C SER A 760 20.92 7.30 -15.21
N ILE A 761 20.55 6.01 -15.10
CA ILE A 761 19.76 5.47 -13.99
C ILE A 761 20.52 5.61 -12.66
N LEU A 762 21.80 5.23 -12.62
CA LEU A 762 22.66 5.38 -11.45
C LEU A 762 22.72 6.83 -10.97
N GLU A 763 23.03 7.76 -11.87
CA GLU A 763 23.20 9.19 -11.55
C GLU A 763 21.92 9.82 -11.03
N VAL A 764 20.78 9.63 -11.72
CA VAL A 764 19.51 10.24 -11.32
C VAL A 764 19.00 9.66 -10.01
N ASN A 765 19.15 8.34 -9.81
CA ASN A 765 18.75 7.68 -8.57
C ASN A 765 19.61 8.16 -7.39
N SER A 766 20.93 8.22 -7.56
CA SER A 766 21.83 8.72 -6.52
C SER A 766 21.56 10.18 -6.17
N GLU A 767 21.26 11.04 -7.15
CA GLU A 767 20.95 12.44 -6.89
C GLU A 767 19.58 12.61 -6.18
N ILE A 768 18.57 11.81 -6.55
CA ILE A 768 17.28 11.77 -5.83
C ILE A 768 17.52 11.38 -4.37
N ALA A 769 18.22 10.26 -4.13
CA ALA A 769 18.53 9.81 -2.78
C ALA A 769 19.33 10.83 -1.99
N ARG A 770 20.34 11.47 -2.61
CA ARG A 770 21.13 12.55 -2.00
C ARG A 770 20.24 13.69 -1.52
N ARG A 771 19.33 14.17 -2.36
CA ARG A 771 18.41 15.28 -2.01
C ARG A 771 17.46 14.92 -0.87
N MET A 772 16.94 13.70 -0.89
CA MET A 772 16.04 13.21 0.15
C MET A 772 16.74 13.09 1.51
N VAL A 773 17.98 12.59 1.50
CA VAL A 773 18.74 12.28 2.72
C VAL A 773 19.48 13.50 3.26
N LEU A 774 20.14 14.28 2.39
CA LEU A 774 21.00 15.41 2.78
C LEU A 774 20.29 16.77 2.73
N ASP A 775 19.48 17.03 1.71
CA ASP A 775 18.87 18.35 1.50
C ASP A 775 17.50 18.49 2.18
N GLY A 776 16.98 17.39 2.77
CA GLY A 776 15.65 17.33 3.37
C GLY A 776 14.51 17.44 2.35
N LYS A 777 14.79 17.33 1.05
CA LYS A 777 13.80 17.40 -0.03
C LYS A 777 13.30 15.99 -0.35
N ARG A 778 12.32 15.52 0.43
CA ARG A 778 11.75 14.18 0.34
C ARG A 778 10.51 14.16 -0.55
N GLU A 779 9.69 15.19 -0.45
CA GLU A 779 8.40 15.28 -1.12
C GLU A 779 8.47 16.04 -2.44
N GLU A 780 7.48 15.82 -3.29
CA GLU A 780 7.32 16.56 -4.55
C GLU A 780 7.28 18.08 -4.33
N SER A 781 6.54 18.52 -3.31
CA SER A 781 6.39 19.93 -2.93
C SER A 781 7.69 20.58 -2.46
N GLU A 782 8.66 19.77 -2.03
CA GLU A 782 9.98 20.23 -1.58
C GLU A 782 10.99 20.29 -2.76
N GLY A 783 10.53 19.90 -3.96
CA GLY A 783 11.32 19.99 -5.19
C GLY A 783 12.35 18.88 -5.35
N VAL A 784 12.11 17.68 -4.78
CA VAL A 784 13.02 16.52 -4.90
C VAL A 784 13.44 16.24 -6.35
N PHE A 785 12.52 16.38 -7.31
CA PHE A 785 12.76 16.13 -8.75
C PHE A 785 13.24 17.35 -9.56
N SER A 786 13.24 18.54 -8.96
CA SER A 786 13.43 19.79 -9.72
C SER A 786 14.88 19.97 -10.17
N ALA A 787 15.13 20.26 -11.46
CA ALA A 787 16.48 20.50 -12.00
C ALA A 787 17.45 19.30 -11.88
N LEU A 788 16.95 18.06 -11.95
CA LEU A 788 17.78 16.86 -12.11
C LEU A 788 18.44 16.82 -13.50
N LYS A 789 19.73 16.42 -13.57
CA LYS A 789 20.53 16.34 -14.79
C LYS A 789 21.38 15.05 -14.79
N GLY A 790 21.55 14.42 -15.96
CA GLY A 790 22.57 13.37 -16.15
C GLY A 790 23.92 13.97 -16.54
N GLU A 791 25.02 13.38 -16.10
CA GLU A 791 26.40 13.91 -16.24
C GLU A 791 26.89 13.87 -17.69
N LYS A 792 26.58 12.81 -18.44
CA LYS A 792 27.02 12.67 -19.85
C LYS A 792 26.16 13.40 -20.86
N ASP A 793 24.90 13.68 -20.52
CA ASP A 793 23.92 14.16 -21.49
C ASP A 793 23.64 15.66 -21.31
N GLY A 794 23.98 16.24 -20.14
CA GLY A 794 23.86 17.67 -19.83
C GLY A 794 22.43 18.23 -19.85
N THR A 795 21.44 17.38 -20.12
CA THR A 795 20.04 17.74 -20.33
C THR A 795 19.22 17.53 -19.06
N ILE A 796 18.17 18.36 -18.91
CA ILE A 796 17.29 18.34 -17.74
C ILE A 796 16.28 17.20 -17.90
N TRP A 797 16.18 16.33 -16.88
CA TRP A 797 15.15 15.29 -16.83
C TRP A 797 13.76 15.92 -16.80
N ARG A 798 12.86 15.46 -17.67
CA ARG A 798 11.49 15.99 -17.74
C ARG A 798 10.60 15.26 -16.75
N ILE A 799 9.81 16.01 -15.97
CA ILE A 799 8.87 15.44 -15.02
C ILE A 799 7.52 15.32 -15.71
N TRP A 800 6.98 14.11 -15.74
CA TRP A 800 5.65 13.82 -16.21
C TRP A 800 4.83 13.34 -15.03
N LYS A 801 3.73 14.03 -14.71
CA LYS A 801 2.92 13.70 -13.55
C LYS A 801 1.56 13.20 -13.98
N GLU A 802 1.19 11.99 -13.58
CA GLU A 802 -0.14 11.47 -13.87
C GLU A 802 -1.23 12.42 -13.34
N GLY A 803 -2.27 12.64 -14.12
CA GLY A 803 -3.32 13.62 -13.83
C GLY A 803 -2.96 15.08 -14.11
N LYS A 804 -1.76 15.39 -14.64
CA LYS A 804 -1.39 16.72 -15.17
C LYS A 804 -1.29 16.71 -16.69
N GLU A 805 -1.19 17.87 -17.32
CA GLU A 805 -0.99 17.94 -18.78
C GLU A 805 0.34 17.25 -19.16
N ARG A 806 0.32 16.43 -20.20
CA ARG A 806 1.53 15.81 -20.74
C ARG A 806 2.47 16.91 -21.24
N PRO A 807 3.76 16.91 -20.84
CA PRO A 807 4.72 17.85 -21.39
C PRO A 807 4.77 17.76 -22.93
N ALA A 808 4.89 18.90 -23.63
CA ALA A 808 4.90 18.93 -25.10
C ALA A 808 5.93 17.96 -25.70
N ASN A 809 5.58 17.31 -26.84
CA ASN A 809 6.48 16.39 -27.54
C ASN A 809 7.81 17.08 -27.89
N LEU A 810 8.93 16.37 -27.76
CA LEU A 810 10.22 16.87 -28.23
C LEU A 810 10.18 17.01 -29.76
N GLU A 811 10.75 18.09 -30.29
CA GLU A 811 11.01 18.18 -31.73
C GLU A 811 11.88 16.98 -32.17
N GLU A 812 11.61 16.37 -33.33
CA GLU A 812 12.29 15.16 -33.81
C GLU A 812 13.83 15.27 -33.82
N LYS A 813 14.37 16.48 -34.03
CA LYS A 813 15.80 16.77 -33.99
C LYS A 813 16.44 16.64 -32.59
N ASN A 814 15.63 16.68 -31.53
CA ASN A 814 16.04 16.55 -30.14
C ASN A 814 15.81 15.12 -29.58
N MET A 815 15.19 14.24 -30.38
CA MET A 815 15.12 12.82 -30.09
C MET A 815 16.43 12.19 -30.56
N GLY A 816 17.33 11.87 -29.63
CA GLY A 816 18.62 11.26 -29.94
C GLY A 816 18.44 10.00 -30.80
N SER A 817 18.94 10.03 -32.03
CA SER A 817 18.86 8.93 -33.01
C SER A 817 19.85 7.78 -32.71
N ASP A 818 20.56 7.86 -31.58
CA ASP A 818 21.84 7.21 -31.32
C ASP A 818 22.03 6.69 -29.89
N GLY A 819 20.95 6.54 -29.11
CA GLY A 819 21.01 5.88 -27.79
C GLY A 819 21.25 6.79 -26.59
N ASN A 820 21.31 8.12 -26.78
CA ASN A 820 21.24 9.14 -25.73
C ASN A 820 19.88 9.84 -25.76
N ARG A 821 18.81 9.09 -25.43
CA ARG A 821 17.47 9.67 -25.32
C ARG A 821 17.36 10.52 -24.05
N LEU A 822 16.66 11.65 -24.13
CA LEU A 822 16.38 12.49 -22.96
C LEU A 822 15.60 11.67 -21.92
N GLY A 823 16.07 11.67 -20.68
CA GLY A 823 15.38 10.99 -19.58
C GLY A 823 14.12 11.70 -19.11
N ARG A 824 13.10 10.92 -18.72
CA ARG A 824 11.87 11.40 -18.07
C ARG A 824 11.59 10.67 -16.77
N LEU A 825 10.95 11.39 -15.86
CA LEU A 825 10.51 10.96 -14.55
C LEU A 825 8.99 10.92 -14.54
N VAL A 826 8.40 9.73 -14.55
CA VAL A 826 6.96 9.52 -14.52
C VAL A 826 6.50 9.39 -13.07
N VAL A 827 5.92 10.44 -12.51
CA VAL A 827 5.37 10.45 -11.16
C VAL A 827 3.92 9.97 -11.20
N HIS A 828 3.67 8.84 -10.54
CA HIS A 828 2.37 8.17 -10.54
C HIS A 828 1.39 8.78 -9.54
N ALA A 829 0.09 8.69 -9.86
CA ALA A 829 -0.98 9.14 -8.97
C ALA A 829 -1.27 8.08 -7.88
N LEU A 830 -0.86 8.39 -6.64
CA LEU A 830 -1.13 7.59 -5.45
C LEU A 830 -2.43 8.04 -4.76
#